data_AF-A0A800GIQ8-F1
#
_entry.id   AF-A0A800GIQ8-F1
#
_cell.length_a   1.000
_cell.length_b   1.000
_cell.length_c   1.000
_cell.angle_alpha   90.00
_cell.angle_beta   90.00
_cell.angle_gamma   90.00
#
_symmetry.space_group_name_H-M   'P 1'
#
loop_
_entity.id
_entity.type
_entity.pdbx_description
1 polymer ?
#
loop_
_entity_poly.entity_id
_entity_poly.type
_entity_poly.pdbx_seq_one_letter_code
_entity_poly.pdbx_strand_id
1 'polypeptide(L)'
;KPGEGGQLPAAKVSVEIASLRGGTPRVELVSPPPHHDTYSIEDLGQLIHDAKAARVKVVVKLVSSEGIGTIAVGVAKAGADVINVAGNTGGTGAAAVTSLKNTGRSPEIGIAEVHQALAVNGLRDKVVLRCSAAHQSGLDVVKSAILGGDSFEFGTTALMMLRCVMAKNCNIKCPAGLTTAHDEFKGDPRVLAQYFMNLAHEVREILADLGYSSLKEIRGQADLLHLINHSTMIGQLDFTKLLAQVDELKITEPVYLEADFSIDDQVIDSIKNSIIRGHSIICEGAEFKLNNRHKTVGGQTAIDIERLLAYQITAEQANDSALIYTNQHGRRYLAADSVTIRTTGSAGQSYAAFNNDGIRMEHTGTCNDGVGKTANGGTIIVKSPGGGSTVSGENVLIGNFALFGATGGKAFINGEAGDRFAVRNSGAMAVVEGVGDFACEYMINGAVLNLGSFGKGFCTGMSGGNAYQYDPENRLETLYDTSSVDIHSLSEETEVSASHEQFILYMLEQHIEYTQSTKAQAILDNWDAERQHFKFAIPLWLYKTQTAEYLGKSMDRKAMVEELSIAYAQGQIKQVQEAYNNDQHLFDGKTPTYGEVDSRLTYNLVNSYAVIDKAYRIAKDQLSKVPGAVLPITDKQIEQQARILFLQRPRKIQDALVKTNREAYSNYSDEQLAALLAEKRLTDYKSALMLRDVQSIYSIGSTAWIIEQHKTNQLALAEVTGIEEYIAALSSLEIVQTMLNDIQAA
;
A
#
# COMPACT_ATOMS: atom_id res chain seq x y z
N LYS A 1 -3.30 -8.23 -18.30
CA LYS A 1 -1.97 -7.60 -18.04
C LYS A 1 -0.94 -8.54 -17.40
N PRO A 2 -0.72 -9.79 -17.89
CA PRO A 2 0.55 -10.48 -17.67
C PRO A 2 1.71 -9.66 -18.27
N GLY A 3 2.86 -9.63 -17.59
CA GLY A 3 4.05 -8.87 -18.03
C GLY A 3 4.11 -7.42 -17.55
N GLU A 4 3.15 -6.97 -16.74
CA GLU A 4 3.08 -5.61 -16.19
C GLU A 4 2.77 -5.62 -14.69
N GLY A 5 3.01 -4.48 -14.03
CA GLY A 5 2.64 -4.25 -12.64
C GLY A 5 1.18 -3.84 -12.42
N GLY A 6 0.78 -3.80 -11.14
CA GLY A 6 -0.47 -3.18 -10.71
C GLY A 6 -0.51 -1.69 -11.04
N GLN A 7 -1.71 -1.18 -11.33
CA GLN A 7 -1.95 0.24 -11.61
C GLN A 7 -3.10 0.74 -10.73
N LEU A 8 -2.88 1.84 -10.02
CA LEU A 8 -3.90 2.54 -9.25
C LEU A 8 -3.89 4.03 -9.62
N PRO A 9 -4.87 4.50 -10.42
CA PRO A 9 -4.93 5.88 -10.87
C PRO A 9 -4.91 6.89 -9.73
N ALA A 10 -4.24 8.03 -9.94
CA ALA A 10 -4.09 9.13 -8.97
C ALA A 10 -5.40 9.53 -8.27
N ALA A 11 -6.51 9.61 -9.00
CA ALA A 11 -7.81 10.01 -8.45
C ALA A 11 -8.33 9.03 -7.37
N LYS A 12 -7.85 7.78 -7.37
CA LYS A 12 -8.20 6.74 -6.40
C LYS A 12 -7.21 6.65 -5.24
N VAL A 13 -6.09 7.36 -5.28
CA VAL A 13 -5.14 7.41 -4.17
C VAL A 13 -5.64 8.47 -3.19
N SER A 14 -6.62 8.06 -2.38
CA SER A 14 -7.16 8.85 -1.26
C SER A 14 -6.14 8.95 -0.13
N VAL A 15 -6.47 9.76 0.89
CA VAL A 15 -5.66 9.88 2.10
C VAL A 15 -5.45 8.51 2.77
N GLU A 16 -6.51 7.71 2.90
CA GLU A 16 -6.44 6.38 3.52
C GLU A 16 -5.63 5.40 2.66
N ILE A 17 -5.77 5.46 1.34
CA ILE A 17 -4.99 4.59 0.44
C ILE A 17 -3.51 4.99 0.44
N ALA A 18 -3.22 6.29 0.47
CA ALA A 18 -1.87 6.80 0.56
C ALA A 18 -1.20 6.38 1.88
N SER A 19 -1.92 6.47 3.02
CA SER A 19 -1.39 6.04 4.32
C SER A 19 -1.08 4.54 4.35
N LEU A 20 -2.00 3.72 3.86
CA LEU A 20 -1.84 2.25 3.77
C LEU A 20 -0.67 1.83 2.87
N ARG A 21 -0.37 2.63 1.84
CA ARG A 21 0.67 2.32 0.85
C ARG A 21 1.97 3.08 1.03
N GLY A 22 2.05 3.98 2.00
CA GLY A 22 3.20 4.85 2.23
C GLY A 22 3.47 5.88 1.13
N GLY A 23 2.45 6.18 0.31
CA GLY A 23 2.56 7.12 -0.81
C GLY A 23 2.01 8.50 -0.49
N THR A 24 1.91 9.33 -1.53
CA THR A 24 1.34 10.68 -1.46
C THR A 24 -0.06 10.67 -2.08
N PRO A 25 -1.09 11.28 -1.44
CA PRO A 25 -2.41 11.42 -2.02
C PRO A 25 -2.34 12.07 -3.42
N ARG A 26 -3.19 11.62 -4.34
CA ARG A 26 -3.23 12.09 -5.74
C ARG A 26 -1.98 11.81 -6.59
N VAL A 27 -1.02 11.03 -6.11
CA VAL A 27 0.07 10.53 -6.95
C VAL A 27 -0.30 9.13 -7.44
N GLU A 28 -0.18 8.87 -8.74
CA GLU A 28 -0.50 7.56 -9.33
C GLU A 28 0.49 6.50 -8.85
N LEU A 29 -0.02 5.29 -8.55
CA LEU A 29 0.82 4.16 -8.14
C LEU A 29 0.86 3.12 -9.26
N VAL A 30 1.97 3.14 -10.00
CA VAL A 30 2.34 2.09 -10.95
C VAL A 30 3.39 1.21 -10.32
N SER A 31 3.07 -0.07 -10.11
CA SER A 31 4.05 -1.02 -9.59
C SER A 31 5.06 -1.40 -10.68
N PRO A 32 6.31 -1.70 -10.31
CA PRO A 32 7.26 -2.34 -11.22
C PRO A 32 6.68 -3.63 -11.80
N PRO A 33 6.96 -3.95 -13.08
CA PRO A 33 6.54 -5.23 -13.66
C PRO A 33 7.11 -6.46 -12.94
N PRO A 34 8.42 -6.52 -12.59
CA PRO A 34 8.95 -7.63 -11.82
C PRO A 34 8.83 -7.40 -10.31
N HIS A 35 8.88 -8.50 -9.57
CA HIS A 35 9.35 -8.48 -8.19
C HIS A 35 10.88 -8.34 -8.22
N HIS A 36 11.43 -7.27 -7.63
CA HIS A 36 12.88 -6.98 -7.70
C HIS A 36 13.75 -7.96 -6.89
N ASP A 37 13.11 -8.85 -6.14
CA ASP A 37 13.68 -9.97 -5.40
C ASP A 37 13.28 -11.32 -6.02
N THR A 38 12.88 -11.34 -7.30
CA THR A 38 12.57 -12.57 -8.03
C THR A 38 13.00 -12.45 -9.50
N TYR A 39 14.27 -12.74 -9.77
CA TYR A 39 14.81 -12.78 -11.15
C TYR A 39 15.01 -14.20 -11.68
N SER A 40 14.91 -15.19 -10.79
CA SER A 40 15.11 -16.61 -11.09
C SER A 40 14.20 -17.49 -10.23
N ILE A 41 14.26 -18.81 -10.43
CA ILE A 41 13.45 -19.76 -9.65
C ILE A 41 13.98 -19.92 -8.22
N GLU A 42 15.29 -19.79 -8.04
CA GLU A 42 15.97 -19.80 -6.75
C GLU A 42 15.63 -18.56 -5.93
N ASP A 43 15.47 -17.40 -6.56
CA ASP A 43 14.99 -16.18 -5.90
C ASP A 43 13.53 -16.32 -5.47
N LEU A 44 12.67 -16.91 -6.31
CA LEU A 44 11.31 -17.25 -5.90
C LEU A 44 11.31 -18.22 -4.71
N GLY A 45 12.22 -19.19 -4.70
CA GLY A 45 12.46 -20.05 -3.54
C GLY A 45 12.84 -19.27 -2.29
N GLN A 46 13.67 -18.23 -2.41
CA GLN A 46 13.99 -17.33 -1.29
C GLN A 46 12.76 -16.52 -0.85
N LEU A 47 11.96 -15.97 -1.77
CA LEU A 47 10.75 -15.25 -1.41
C LEU A 47 9.71 -16.15 -0.71
N ILE A 48 9.58 -17.41 -1.16
CA ILE A 48 8.76 -18.42 -0.48
C ILE A 48 9.32 -18.71 0.92
N HIS A 49 10.65 -18.86 1.05
CA HIS A 49 11.31 -19.01 2.35
C HIS A 49 10.96 -17.83 3.26
N ASP A 50 11.16 -16.58 2.82
CA ASP A 50 10.84 -15.39 3.58
C ASP A 50 9.36 -15.35 4.01
N ALA A 51 8.43 -15.70 3.10
CA ALA A 51 7.00 -15.74 3.40
C ALA A 51 6.65 -16.80 4.45
N LYS A 52 7.36 -17.94 4.47
CA LYS A 52 7.17 -18.99 5.48
C LYS A 52 7.60 -18.55 6.89
N ALA A 53 8.35 -17.46 7.04
CA ALA A 53 8.63 -16.86 8.35
C ALA A 53 7.33 -16.48 9.08
N ALA A 54 6.25 -16.17 8.35
CA ALA A 54 4.94 -15.88 8.93
C ALA A 54 4.15 -17.12 9.41
N ARG A 55 4.66 -18.34 9.16
CA ARG A 55 4.00 -19.63 9.43
C ARG A 55 2.64 -19.77 8.72
N VAL A 56 2.59 -19.36 7.44
CA VAL A 56 1.40 -19.38 6.56
C VAL A 56 1.65 -20.19 5.30
N LYS A 57 0.56 -20.59 4.61
CA LYS A 57 0.64 -21.17 3.27
C LYS A 57 1.01 -20.13 2.23
N VAL A 58 1.93 -20.46 1.33
CA VAL A 58 2.39 -19.59 0.26
C VAL A 58 1.72 -19.97 -1.06
N VAL A 59 1.08 -18.98 -1.69
CA VAL A 59 0.39 -19.13 -2.98
C VAL A 59 1.21 -18.41 -4.06
N VAL A 60 1.62 -19.12 -5.11
CA VAL A 60 2.23 -18.50 -6.29
C VAL A 60 1.19 -18.39 -7.40
N LYS A 61 0.86 -17.15 -7.78
CA LYS A 61 -0.11 -16.85 -8.83
C LYS A 61 0.58 -16.66 -10.18
N LEU A 62 0.37 -17.62 -11.07
CA LEU A 62 0.84 -17.62 -12.44
C LEU A 62 -0.31 -17.31 -13.40
N VAL A 63 0.04 -16.84 -14.59
CA VAL A 63 -0.91 -16.68 -15.71
C VAL A 63 -0.63 -17.74 -16.76
N SER A 64 -1.68 -18.40 -17.22
CA SER A 64 -1.67 -19.36 -18.32
C SER A 64 -0.90 -18.77 -19.51
N SER A 65 0.22 -19.40 -19.82
CA SER A 65 1.18 -19.05 -20.85
C SER A 65 1.83 -20.34 -21.34
N GLU A 66 2.56 -20.29 -22.44
CA GLU A 66 3.30 -21.46 -22.92
C GLU A 66 4.44 -21.81 -21.96
N GLY A 67 4.58 -23.09 -21.59
CA GLY A 67 5.63 -23.56 -20.69
C GLY A 67 5.31 -23.41 -19.20
N ILE A 68 4.08 -23.00 -18.85
CA ILE A 68 3.63 -22.87 -17.45
C ILE A 68 3.77 -24.18 -16.68
N GLY A 69 3.63 -25.34 -17.31
CA GLY A 69 3.81 -26.64 -16.65
C GLY A 69 5.23 -26.82 -16.11
N THR A 70 6.25 -26.42 -16.87
CA THR A 70 7.65 -26.48 -16.44
C THR A 70 7.92 -25.50 -15.30
N ILE A 71 7.39 -24.29 -15.41
CA ILE A 71 7.48 -23.28 -14.34
C ILE A 71 6.82 -23.82 -13.06
N ALA A 72 5.65 -24.44 -13.15
CA ALA A 72 4.94 -24.98 -12.00
C ALA A 72 5.72 -26.10 -11.28
N VAL A 73 6.45 -26.95 -12.03
CA VAL A 73 7.38 -27.93 -11.43
C VAL A 73 8.47 -27.22 -10.62
N GLY A 74 9.07 -26.16 -11.18
CA GLY A 74 10.03 -25.32 -10.45
C GLY A 74 9.44 -24.71 -9.19
N VAL A 75 8.25 -24.12 -9.28
CA VAL A 75 7.51 -23.49 -8.17
C VAL A 75 7.21 -24.50 -7.06
N ALA A 76 6.76 -25.71 -7.42
CA ALA A 76 6.53 -26.77 -6.45
C ALA A 76 7.83 -27.19 -5.76
N LYS A 77 8.95 -27.28 -6.48
CA LYS A 77 10.27 -27.58 -5.89
C LYS A 77 10.77 -26.45 -4.97
N ALA A 78 10.49 -25.20 -5.32
CA ALA A 78 10.81 -24.00 -4.54
C ALA A 78 10.04 -23.91 -3.21
N GLY A 79 8.99 -24.73 -3.02
CA GLY A 79 8.33 -24.92 -1.72
C GLY A 79 6.97 -24.24 -1.57
N ALA A 80 6.33 -23.82 -2.66
CA ALA A 80 4.98 -23.27 -2.64
C ALA A 80 3.95 -24.34 -2.21
N ASP A 81 2.91 -23.92 -1.48
CA ASP A 81 1.82 -24.80 -1.05
C ASP A 81 0.67 -24.84 -2.06
N VAL A 82 0.48 -23.75 -2.79
CA VAL A 82 -0.59 -23.57 -3.77
C VAL A 82 -0.02 -22.94 -5.02
N ILE A 83 -0.33 -23.54 -6.18
CA ILE A 83 -0.06 -22.95 -7.48
C ILE A 83 -1.40 -22.48 -8.04
N ASN A 84 -1.53 -21.19 -8.26
CA ASN A 84 -2.73 -20.61 -8.85
C ASN A 84 -2.51 -20.34 -10.34
N VAL A 85 -3.33 -20.96 -11.20
CA VAL A 85 -3.31 -20.73 -12.65
C VAL A 85 -4.46 -19.81 -13.04
N ALA A 86 -4.13 -18.60 -13.46
CA ALA A 86 -5.08 -17.62 -13.95
C ALA A 86 -5.15 -17.60 -15.49
N GLY A 87 -6.37 -17.52 -16.05
CA GLY A 87 -6.57 -17.33 -17.49
C GLY A 87 -6.45 -15.87 -17.95
N ASN A 88 -6.49 -15.68 -19.27
CA ASN A 88 -6.58 -14.35 -19.90
C ASN A 88 -7.92 -13.63 -19.69
N THR A 89 -8.95 -14.34 -19.20
CA THR A 89 -10.30 -13.82 -18.95
C THR A 89 -10.48 -13.17 -17.57
N GLY A 90 -9.40 -13.07 -16.78
CA GLY A 90 -9.43 -12.47 -15.45
C GLY A 90 -9.86 -10.99 -15.44
N GLY A 91 -10.59 -10.58 -14.39
CA GLY A 91 -10.97 -9.18 -14.19
C GLY A 91 -9.81 -8.29 -13.75
N THR A 92 -9.91 -6.99 -13.99
CA THR A 92 -8.95 -5.99 -13.46
C THR A 92 -9.62 -4.63 -13.24
N GLY A 93 -9.15 -3.88 -12.24
CA GLY A 93 -9.68 -2.55 -11.95
C GLY A 93 -9.12 -1.44 -12.85
N ALA A 94 -7.91 -1.61 -13.36
CA ALA A 94 -7.22 -0.69 -14.28
C ALA A 94 -6.11 -1.46 -15.02
N ALA A 95 -6.07 -1.35 -16.35
CA ALA A 95 -5.02 -1.91 -17.20
C ALA A 95 -5.08 -1.28 -18.60
N ALA A 96 -3.98 -1.34 -19.34
CA ALA A 96 -3.97 -0.98 -20.76
C ALA A 96 -4.89 -1.92 -21.57
N VAL A 97 -5.59 -1.37 -22.57
CA VAL A 97 -6.55 -2.12 -23.41
C VAL A 97 -5.84 -3.22 -24.21
N THR A 98 -4.63 -2.96 -24.68
CA THR A 98 -3.78 -3.95 -25.36
C THR A 98 -3.59 -5.19 -24.49
N SER A 99 -3.26 -4.99 -23.22
CA SER A 99 -3.03 -6.06 -22.24
C SER A 99 -4.30 -6.73 -21.74
N LEU A 100 -5.47 -6.14 -21.97
CA LEU A 100 -6.75 -6.80 -21.73
C LEU A 100 -7.15 -7.74 -22.87
N LYS A 101 -6.69 -7.46 -24.09
CA LYS A 101 -7.13 -8.16 -25.30
C LYS A 101 -6.12 -9.18 -25.81
N ASN A 102 -4.82 -8.92 -25.62
CA ASN A 102 -3.77 -9.59 -26.38
C ASN A 102 -2.76 -10.37 -25.53
N THR A 103 -3.03 -10.57 -24.23
CA THR A 103 -2.06 -11.21 -23.33
C THR A 103 -2.68 -12.32 -22.49
N GLY A 104 -1.90 -13.39 -22.24
CA GLY A 104 -2.34 -14.61 -21.56
C GLY A 104 -3.05 -15.62 -22.48
N ARG A 105 -3.15 -16.87 -22.04
CA ARG A 105 -3.87 -17.98 -22.71
C ARG A 105 -5.15 -18.34 -21.95
N SER A 106 -5.98 -19.21 -22.54
CA SER A 106 -7.16 -19.74 -21.86
C SER A 106 -6.76 -20.49 -20.57
N PRO A 107 -7.57 -20.41 -19.51
CA PRO A 107 -7.28 -21.06 -18.24
C PRO A 107 -7.24 -22.58 -18.35
N GLU A 108 -8.12 -23.19 -19.16
CA GLU A 108 -8.23 -24.64 -19.34
C GLU A 108 -6.91 -25.26 -19.76
N ILE A 109 -6.21 -24.63 -20.71
CA ILE A 109 -4.91 -25.10 -21.20
C ILE A 109 -3.86 -25.05 -20.09
N GLY A 110 -3.79 -23.95 -19.36
CA GLY A 110 -2.82 -23.81 -18.28
C GLY A 110 -3.08 -24.78 -17.12
N ILE A 111 -4.35 -25.01 -16.76
CA ILE A 111 -4.72 -25.93 -15.68
C ILE A 111 -4.29 -27.36 -16.04
N ALA A 112 -4.62 -27.82 -17.25
CA ALA A 112 -4.24 -29.15 -17.71
C ALA A 112 -2.71 -29.30 -17.81
N GLU A 113 -2.02 -28.32 -18.41
CA GLU A 113 -0.56 -28.35 -18.58
C GLU A 113 0.16 -28.44 -17.21
N VAL A 114 -0.29 -27.67 -16.23
CA VAL A 114 0.26 -27.71 -14.86
C VAL A 114 -0.07 -29.03 -14.17
N HIS A 115 -1.31 -29.50 -14.25
CA HIS A 115 -1.70 -30.79 -13.68
C HIS A 115 -0.83 -31.92 -14.24
N GLN A 116 -0.73 -32.01 -15.57
CA GLN A 116 0.03 -33.04 -16.27
C GLN A 116 1.52 -32.98 -15.89
N ALA A 117 2.13 -31.80 -15.93
CA ALA A 117 3.54 -31.63 -15.61
C ALA A 117 3.87 -32.00 -14.16
N LEU A 118 3.04 -31.60 -13.19
CA LEU A 118 3.22 -31.96 -11.79
C LEU A 118 3.03 -33.47 -11.55
N ALA A 119 2.07 -34.09 -12.25
CA ALA A 119 1.75 -35.51 -12.10
C ALA A 119 2.91 -36.40 -12.55
N VAL A 120 3.47 -36.16 -13.74
CA VAL A 120 4.59 -36.96 -14.27
C VAL A 120 5.91 -36.75 -13.53
N ASN A 121 6.04 -35.63 -12.79
CA ASN A 121 7.21 -35.35 -11.94
C ASN A 121 7.02 -35.77 -10.47
N GLY A 122 5.89 -36.38 -10.13
CA GLY A 122 5.58 -36.81 -8.77
C GLY A 122 5.47 -35.70 -7.74
N LEU A 123 5.07 -34.52 -8.18
CA LEU A 123 4.88 -33.32 -7.35
C LEU A 123 3.41 -32.95 -7.17
N ARG A 124 2.49 -33.70 -7.78
CA ARG A 124 1.07 -33.33 -7.81
C ARG A 124 0.41 -33.37 -6.43
N ASP A 125 0.82 -34.27 -5.55
CA ASP A 125 0.34 -34.31 -4.16
C ASP A 125 0.97 -33.23 -3.26
N LYS A 126 2.09 -32.61 -3.69
CA LYS A 126 2.76 -31.57 -2.91
C LYS A 126 1.99 -30.25 -2.89
N VAL A 127 1.27 -29.93 -3.97
CA VAL A 127 0.67 -28.62 -4.19
C VAL A 127 -0.83 -28.71 -4.44
N VAL A 128 -1.58 -27.74 -3.92
CA VAL A 128 -2.96 -27.50 -4.32
C VAL A 128 -2.96 -26.69 -5.63
N LEU A 129 -3.59 -27.22 -6.67
CA LEU A 129 -3.77 -26.49 -7.93
C LEU A 129 -5.04 -25.64 -7.85
N ARG A 130 -4.89 -24.32 -7.74
CA ARG A 130 -6.00 -23.37 -7.75
C ARG A 130 -6.26 -22.85 -9.16
N CYS A 131 -7.52 -22.86 -9.56
CA CYS A 131 -7.97 -22.44 -10.88
C CYS A 131 -8.63 -21.05 -10.78
N SER A 132 -8.09 -20.05 -11.47
CA SER A 132 -8.77 -18.75 -11.71
C SER A 132 -9.22 -18.69 -13.17
N ALA A 133 -10.37 -19.32 -13.47
CA ALA A 133 -10.89 -19.49 -14.82
C ALA A 133 -12.13 -18.64 -15.12
N ALA A 134 -12.30 -17.51 -14.40
CA ALA A 134 -13.50 -16.68 -14.46
C ALA A 134 -14.81 -17.46 -14.19
N HIS A 135 -14.75 -18.42 -13.25
CA HIS A 135 -15.84 -19.32 -12.90
C HIS A 135 -17.14 -18.57 -12.57
N GLN A 136 -18.26 -19.08 -13.09
CA GLN A 136 -19.60 -18.52 -12.86
C GLN A 136 -20.57 -19.56 -12.31
N SER A 137 -20.41 -20.82 -12.72
CA SER A 137 -21.33 -21.92 -12.45
C SER A 137 -20.63 -23.15 -11.85
N GLY A 138 -21.41 -24.08 -11.32
CA GLY A 138 -20.92 -25.36 -10.83
C GLY A 138 -20.29 -26.19 -11.95
N LEU A 139 -20.81 -26.09 -13.17
CA LEU A 139 -20.22 -26.74 -14.34
C LEU A 139 -18.78 -26.27 -14.64
N ASP A 140 -18.48 -24.98 -14.48
CA ASP A 140 -17.13 -24.44 -14.69
C ASP A 140 -16.14 -25.03 -13.68
N VAL A 141 -16.59 -25.18 -12.42
CA VAL A 141 -15.83 -25.80 -11.33
C VAL A 141 -15.53 -27.26 -11.66
N VAL A 142 -16.55 -28.04 -12.03
CA VAL A 142 -16.41 -29.47 -12.37
C VAL A 142 -15.46 -29.65 -13.56
N LYS A 143 -15.60 -28.86 -14.63
CA LYS A 143 -14.67 -28.91 -15.78
C LYS A 143 -13.22 -28.62 -15.36
N SER A 144 -13.02 -27.61 -14.52
CA SER A 144 -11.68 -27.28 -14.02
C SER A 144 -11.11 -28.37 -13.10
N ALA A 145 -11.96 -29.06 -12.34
CA ALA A 145 -11.57 -30.21 -11.53
C ALA A 145 -11.15 -31.39 -12.42
N ILE A 146 -11.93 -31.69 -13.46
CA ILE A 146 -11.61 -32.73 -14.46
C ILE A 146 -10.27 -32.45 -15.13
N LEU A 147 -9.98 -31.19 -15.50
CA LEU A 147 -8.69 -30.79 -16.05
C LEU A 147 -7.55 -30.79 -15.01
N GLY A 148 -7.86 -31.03 -13.74
CA GLY A 148 -6.87 -31.33 -12.72
C GLY A 148 -6.81 -30.38 -11.53
N GLY A 149 -7.73 -29.42 -11.38
CA GLY A 149 -7.77 -28.46 -10.28
C GLY A 149 -8.30 -29.00 -8.94
N ASP A 150 -7.84 -28.43 -7.83
CA ASP A 150 -8.29 -28.76 -6.46
C ASP A 150 -9.06 -27.60 -5.78
N SER A 151 -8.86 -26.36 -6.22
CA SER A 151 -9.41 -25.14 -5.61
C SER A 151 -9.82 -24.15 -6.70
N PHE A 152 -10.83 -23.31 -6.44
CA PHE A 152 -11.46 -22.46 -7.48
C PHE A 152 -11.60 -21.02 -6.99
N GLU A 153 -11.10 -20.06 -7.77
CA GLU A 153 -11.10 -18.62 -7.44
C GLU A 153 -12.22 -17.88 -8.18
N PHE A 154 -13.01 -17.10 -7.44
CA PHE A 154 -14.10 -16.28 -7.98
C PHE A 154 -13.81 -14.80 -7.77
N GLY A 155 -13.71 -14.04 -8.86
CA GLY A 155 -13.52 -12.59 -8.84
C GLY A 155 -14.77 -11.85 -9.30
N THR A 156 -14.96 -11.73 -10.62
CA THR A 156 -16.05 -10.96 -11.24
C THR A 156 -17.44 -11.39 -10.76
N THR A 157 -17.72 -12.70 -10.73
CA THR A 157 -19.03 -13.22 -10.31
C THR A 157 -19.33 -12.89 -8.84
N ALA A 158 -18.33 -12.99 -7.97
CA ALA A 158 -18.46 -12.58 -6.57
C ALA A 158 -18.76 -11.07 -6.46
N LEU A 159 -18.08 -10.24 -7.24
CA LEU A 159 -18.37 -8.80 -7.31
C LEU A 159 -19.78 -8.52 -7.85
N MET A 160 -20.30 -9.30 -8.79
CA MET A 160 -21.67 -9.18 -9.29
C MET A 160 -22.71 -9.49 -8.21
N MET A 161 -22.47 -10.50 -7.37
CA MET A 161 -23.33 -10.78 -6.21
C MET A 161 -23.29 -9.63 -5.18
N LEU A 162 -22.18 -8.89 -5.15
CA LEU A 162 -22.03 -7.63 -4.40
C LEU A 162 -22.45 -6.38 -5.20
N ARG A 163 -23.35 -6.54 -6.19
CA ARG A 163 -23.96 -5.48 -7.02
C ARG A 163 -23.10 -4.87 -8.13
N CYS A 164 -22.00 -5.48 -8.53
CA CYS A 164 -21.32 -5.04 -9.75
C CYS A 164 -22.29 -5.12 -10.94
N VAL A 165 -22.53 -3.99 -11.61
CA VAL A 165 -23.38 -3.89 -12.81
C VAL A 165 -22.58 -3.99 -14.11
N MET A 166 -21.31 -4.40 -14.04
CA MET A 166 -20.42 -4.55 -15.19
C MET A 166 -20.29 -3.31 -16.09
N ALA A 167 -20.36 -2.11 -15.48
CA ALA A 167 -20.20 -0.83 -16.19
C ALA A 167 -18.79 -0.59 -16.78
N LYS A 168 -17.80 -1.42 -16.42
CA LYS A 168 -16.40 -1.34 -16.86
C LYS A 168 -15.74 0.04 -16.64
N ASN A 169 -16.18 0.74 -15.61
CA ASN A 169 -15.67 2.07 -15.24
C ASN A 169 -14.93 2.07 -13.88
N CYS A 170 -14.29 0.94 -13.54
CA CYS A 170 -13.68 0.68 -12.23
C CYS A 170 -12.49 1.59 -11.90
N ASN A 171 -11.84 2.13 -12.93
CA ASN A 171 -10.71 3.05 -12.86
C ASN A 171 -11.14 4.51 -12.68
N ILE A 172 -12.38 4.87 -13.01
CA ILE A 172 -12.87 6.27 -13.00
C ILE A 172 -13.99 6.47 -11.97
N LYS A 173 -15.17 5.87 -12.19
CA LYS A 173 -16.35 6.07 -11.35
C LYS A 173 -17.28 4.86 -11.41
N CYS A 174 -17.21 4.02 -10.38
CA CYS A 174 -18.09 2.89 -10.12
C CYS A 174 -19.49 3.36 -9.71
N PRO A 175 -20.56 2.98 -10.44
CA PRO A 175 -21.93 3.31 -10.05
C PRO A 175 -22.44 2.48 -8.86
N ALA A 176 -21.78 1.36 -8.53
CA ALA A 176 -22.18 0.43 -7.48
C ALA A 176 -21.43 0.61 -6.15
N GLY A 177 -20.52 1.60 -6.06
CA GLY A 177 -19.75 1.85 -4.84
C GLY A 177 -18.62 0.86 -4.54
N LEU A 178 -18.35 -0.12 -5.43
CA LEU A 178 -17.37 -1.18 -5.19
C LEU A 178 -15.91 -0.71 -5.24
N THR A 179 -15.57 0.07 -6.29
CA THR A 179 -14.16 0.44 -6.58
C THR A 179 -13.88 1.93 -6.45
N THR A 180 -14.93 2.73 -6.29
CA THR A 180 -14.93 4.17 -6.00
C THR A 180 -16.27 4.52 -5.37
N ALA A 181 -16.37 5.67 -4.69
CA ALA A 181 -17.64 6.21 -4.21
C ALA A 181 -18.38 5.24 -3.28
N HIS A 182 -17.67 4.86 -2.21
CA HIS A 182 -18.02 3.77 -1.29
C HIS A 182 -19.34 3.97 -0.55
N ASP A 183 -19.82 5.21 -0.48
CA ASP A 183 -21.12 5.59 0.06
C ASP A 183 -22.33 5.05 -0.72
N GLU A 184 -22.16 4.64 -1.98
CA GLU A 184 -23.20 3.96 -2.77
C GLU A 184 -23.21 2.44 -2.59
N PHE A 185 -22.23 1.88 -1.89
CA PHE A 185 -22.13 0.45 -1.74
C PHE A 185 -23.28 -0.10 -0.88
N LYS A 186 -24.09 -0.97 -1.49
CA LYS A 186 -25.26 -1.62 -0.87
C LYS A 186 -25.17 -3.15 -0.97
N GLY A 187 -23.96 -3.68 -1.07
CA GLY A 187 -23.73 -5.12 -1.16
C GLY A 187 -24.18 -5.82 0.12
N ASP A 188 -24.76 -7.01 -0.04
CA ASP A 188 -25.18 -7.85 1.07
C ASP A 188 -24.31 -9.13 1.07
N PRO A 189 -23.46 -9.33 2.09
CA PRO A 189 -22.61 -10.52 2.15
C PRO A 189 -23.40 -11.83 2.16
N ARG A 190 -24.67 -11.81 2.61
CA ARG A 190 -25.55 -13.00 2.59
C ARG A 190 -25.92 -13.42 1.18
N VAL A 191 -26.05 -12.49 0.24
CA VAL A 191 -26.30 -12.80 -1.17
C VAL A 191 -25.09 -13.51 -1.77
N LEU A 192 -23.88 -13.04 -1.46
CA LEU A 192 -22.66 -13.70 -1.88
C LEU A 192 -22.53 -15.10 -1.26
N ALA A 193 -22.84 -15.25 0.02
CA ALA A 193 -22.85 -16.55 0.69
C ALA A 193 -23.87 -17.50 0.04
N GLN A 194 -25.09 -17.04 -0.23
CA GLN A 194 -26.13 -17.84 -0.88
C GLN A 194 -25.70 -18.27 -2.29
N TYR A 195 -25.03 -17.40 -3.05
CA TYR A 195 -24.45 -17.76 -4.35
C TYR A 195 -23.48 -18.94 -4.22
N PHE A 196 -22.53 -18.89 -3.28
CA PHE A 196 -21.59 -20.00 -3.08
C PHE A 196 -22.27 -21.28 -2.59
N MET A 197 -23.33 -21.19 -1.78
CA MET A 197 -24.11 -22.36 -1.37
C MET A 197 -24.83 -23.02 -2.55
N ASN A 198 -25.46 -22.21 -3.42
CA ASN A 198 -26.12 -22.70 -4.62
C ASN A 198 -25.12 -23.32 -5.60
N LEU A 199 -23.98 -22.66 -5.79
CA LEU A 199 -22.88 -23.15 -6.62
C LEU A 199 -22.37 -24.52 -6.11
N ALA A 200 -22.15 -24.65 -4.81
CA ALA A 200 -21.73 -25.92 -4.21
C ALA A 200 -22.80 -27.01 -4.37
N HIS A 201 -24.09 -26.65 -4.35
CA HIS A 201 -25.17 -27.58 -4.60
C HIS A 201 -25.16 -28.08 -6.06
N GLU A 202 -25.05 -27.17 -7.03
CA GLU A 202 -24.95 -27.49 -8.45
C GLU A 202 -23.74 -28.41 -8.73
N VAL A 203 -22.58 -28.14 -8.12
CA VAL A 203 -21.41 -29.03 -8.22
C VAL A 203 -21.74 -30.45 -7.72
N ARG A 204 -22.46 -30.58 -6.60
CA ARG A 204 -22.85 -31.88 -6.06
C ARG A 204 -23.86 -32.61 -6.94
N GLU A 205 -24.79 -31.89 -7.56
CA GLU A 205 -25.75 -32.46 -8.53
C GLU A 205 -25.00 -33.03 -9.74
N ILE A 206 -24.09 -32.25 -10.33
CA ILE A 206 -23.28 -32.69 -11.48
C ILE A 206 -22.41 -33.90 -11.11
N LEU A 207 -21.79 -33.89 -9.93
CA LEU A 207 -21.00 -35.04 -9.45
C LEU A 207 -21.84 -36.30 -9.31
N ALA A 208 -23.05 -36.18 -8.74
CA ALA A 208 -23.98 -37.29 -8.60
C ALA A 208 -24.42 -37.85 -9.97
N ASP A 209 -24.69 -36.97 -10.94
CA ASP A 209 -25.03 -37.36 -12.32
C ASP A 209 -23.88 -38.10 -13.02
N LEU A 210 -22.63 -37.70 -12.74
CA LEU A 210 -21.42 -38.39 -13.23
C LEU A 210 -21.09 -39.67 -12.44
N GLY A 211 -21.76 -39.91 -11.31
CA GLY A 211 -21.54 -41.09 -10.46
C GLY A 211 -20.38 -40.98 -9.46
N TYR A 212 -19.92 -39.77 -9.12
CA TYR A 212 -18.81 -39.52 -8.20
C TYR A 212 -19.26 -38.82 -6.92
N SER A 213 -18.53 -39.04 -5.82
CA SER A 213 -18.89 -38.46 -4.52
C SER A 213 -18.12 -37.18 -4.17
N SER A 214 -17.06 -36.86 -4.91
CA SER A 214 -16.20 -35.71 -4.65
C SER A 214 -15.46 -35.19 -5.88
N LEU A 215 -15.10 -33.90 -5.87
CA LEU A 215 -14.25 -33.29 -6.90
C LEU A 215 -12.84 -33.92 -6.98
N LYS A 216 -12.38 -34.54 -5.89
CA LYS A 216 -11.07 -35.21 -5.84
C LYS A 216 -11.07 -36.47 -6.71
N GLU A 217 -12.18 -37.20 -6.77
CA GLU A 217 -12.27 -38.42 -7.58
C GLU A 217 -12.12 -38.13 -9.07
N ILE A 218 -12.78 -37.08 -9.57
CA ILE A 218 -12.75 -36.70 -10.99
C ILE A 218 -11.47 -35.94 -11.40
N ARG A 219 -10.55 -35.70 -10.46
CA ARG A 219 -9.35 -34.89 -10.70
C ARG A 219 -8.47 -35.51 -11.79
N GLY A 220 -8.27 -34.80 -12.89
CA GLY A 220 -7.45 -35.28 -14.02
C GLY A 220 -8.14 -36.32 -14.90
N GLN A 221 -9.41 -36.70 -14.63
CA GLN A 221 -10.17 -37.68 -15.42
C GLN A 221 -10.72 -37.05 -16.70
N ALA A 222 -9.81 -36.64 -17.60
CA ALA A 222 -10.14 -35.88 -18.81
C ALA A 222 -11.05 -36.63 -19.81
N ASP A 223 -11.22 -37.94 -19.67
CA ASP A 223 -12.13 -38.78 -20.44
C ASP A 223 -13.61 -38.49 -20.16
N LEU A 224 -13.92 -37.86 -19.02
CA LEU A 224 -15.25 -37.34 -18.69
C LEU A 224 -15.67 -36.14 -19.56
N LEU A 225 -14.76 -35.60 -20.37
CA LEU A 225 -15.04 -34.49 -21.30
C LEU A 225 -15.11 -35.00 -22.74
N HIS A 226 -16.19 -34.64 -23.42
CA HIS A 226 -16.36 -34.90 -24.85
C HIS A 226 -16.45 -33.60 -25.65
N LEU A 227 -15.84 -33.60 -26.83
CA LEU A 227 -16.00 -32.51 -27.78
C LEU A 227 -17.41 -32.53 -28.34
N ILE A 228 -18.06 -31.36 -28.35
CA ILE A 228 -19.35 -31.19 -29.00
C ILE A 228 -19.16 -31.46 -30.50
N ASN A 229 -20.00 -32.32 -31.07
CA ASN A 229 -20.11 -32.52 -32.50
C ASN A 229 -21.41 -31.87 -32.99
N HIS A 230 -21.32 -30.66 -33.56
CA HIS A 230 -22.48 -29.90 -34.01
C HIS A 230 -22.34 -29.49 -35.49
N SER A 231 -23.43 -29.56 -36.24
CA SER A 231 -23.46 -29.35 -37.69
C SER A 231 -23.03 -27.95 -38.15
N THR A 232 -23.03 -26.96 -37.25
CA THR A 232 -22.64 -25.57 -37.53
C THR A 232 -21.20 -25.24 -37.12
N MET A 233 -20.43 -26.21 -36.60
CA MET A 233 -19.02 -25.96 -36.27
C MET A 233 -18.20 -25.72 -37.54
N ILE A 234 -17.47 -24.61 -37.56
CA ILE A 234 -16.55 -24.27 -38.66
C ILE A 234 -15.12 -24.54 -38.17
N GLY A 235 -14.46 -25.51 -38.80
CA GLY A 235 -13.13 -25.96 -38.40
C GLY A 235 -13.15 -26.97 -37.25
N GLN A 236 -11.98 -27.56 -36.98
CA GLN A 236 -11.76 -28.46 -35.85
C GLN A 236 -10.52 -28.01 -35.08
N LEU A 237 -10.63 -27.98 -33.76
CA LEU A 237 -9.51 -27.76 -32.86
C LEU A 237 -9.02 -29.11 -32.37
N ASP A 238 -7.70 -29.30 -32.36
CA ASP A 238 -7.07 -30.47 -31.77
C ASP A 238 -6.92 -30.26 -30.25
N PHE A 239 -7.72 -31.00 -29.48
CA PHE A 239 -7.70 -31.00 -28.02
C PHE A 239 -6.98 -32.23 -27.44
N THR A 240 -6.33 -33.07 -28.25
CA THR A 240 -5.70 -34.31 -27.79
C THR A 240 -4.69 -34.06 -26.67
N LYS A 241 -3.88 -33.00 -26.76
CA LYS A 241 -2.92 -32.66 -25.68
C LYS A 241 -3.59 -32.13 -24.42
N LEU A 242 -4.66 -31.31 -24.58
CA LEU A 242 -5.40 -30.75 -23.45
C LEU A 242 -6.07 -31.86 -22.63
N LEU A 243 -6.68 -32.82 -23.32
CA LEU A 243 -7.46 -33.91 -22.73
C LEU A 243 -6.62 -35.18 -22.49
N ALA A 244 -5.30 -35.09 -22.63
CA ALA A 244 -4.43 -36.21 -22.34
C ALA A 244 -4.46 -36.53 -20.84
N GLN A 245 -4.76 -37.78 -20.52
CA GLN A 245 -4.57 -38.33 -19.19
C GLN A 245 -3.11 -38.72 -19.01
N VAL A 246 -2.58 -38.49 -17.83
CA VAL A 246 -1.22 -38.90 -17.46
C VAL A 246 -1.27 -39.66 -16.14
N ASP A 247 -0.47 -40.71 -16.05
CA ASP A 247 -0.32 -41.45 -14.80
C ASP A 247 0.43 -40.60 -13.78
N GLU A 248 -0.16 -40.43 -12.59
CA GLU A 248 0.46 -39.69 -11.51
C GLU A 248 1.58 -40.52 -10.87
N LEU A 249 2.82 -40.02 -10.94
CA LEU A 249 3.96 -40.65 -10.30
C LEU A 249 3.86 -40.46 -8.77
N LYS A 250 3.56 -41.51 -8.02
CA LYS A 250 3.51 -41.45 -6.55
C LYS A 250 4.86 -41.77 -5.94
N ILE A 251 5.42 -40.83 -5.17
CA ILE A 251 6.64 -41.03 -4.39
C ILE A 251 6.24 -41.46 -2.98
N THR A 252 6.68 -42.64 -2.53
CA THR A 252 6.28 -43.21 -1.22
C THR A 252 6.79 -42.37 -0.03
N GLU A 253 8.04 -41.92 -0.10
CA GLU A 253 8.70 -41.15 0.97
C GLU A 253 9.35 -39.89 0.37
N PRO A 254 8.56 -38.87 0.03
CA PRO A 254 9.10 -37.67 -0.60
C PRO A 254 9.91 -36.85 0.41
N VAL A 255 11.08 -36.39 -0.02
CA VAL A 255 11.90 -35.43 0.74
C VAL A 255 11.66 -34.04 0.16
N TYR A 256 11.18 -33.12 1.00
CA TYR A 256 10.93 -31.74 0.61
C TYR A 256 11.96 -30.79 1.23
N LEU A 257 12.26 -29.73 0.50
CA LEU A 257 13.03 -28.61 1.03
C LEU A 257 12.12 -27.81 1.98
N GLU A 258 12.40 -27.89 3.27
CA GLU A 258 11.73 -27.08 4.29
C GLU A 258 12.52 -25.81 4.59
N ALA A 259 11.80 -24.77 5.04
CA ALA A 259 12.41 -23.54 5.51
C ALA A 259 13.10 -23.76 6.86
N ASP A 260 14.23 -23.11 7.07
CA ASP A 260 15.05 -23.24 8.28
C ASP A 260 15.19 -21.87 8.96
N PHE A 261 14.62 -21.77 10.16
CA PHE A 261 14.63 -20.58 11.01
C PHE A 261 15.25 -20.87 12.38
N SER A 262 16.16 -21.85 12.44
CA SER A 262 16.75 -22.34 13.70
C SER A 262 17.45 -21.26 14.55
N ILE A 263 17.97 -20.20 13.93
CA ILE A 263 18.52 -19.04 14.66
C ILE A 263 17.38 -18.23 15.31
N ASP A 264 16.34 -17.90 14.56
CA ASP A 264 15.19 -17.13 15.03
C ASP A 264 14.41 -17.85 16.14
N ASP A 265 14.25 -19.18 16.03
CA ASP A 265 13.59 -20.01 17.05
C ASP A 265 14.33 -19.93 18.41
N GLN A 266 15.67 -19.85 18.41
CA GLN A 266 16.45 -19.67 19.64
C GLN A 266 16.25 -18.27 20.26
N VAL A 267 16.13 -17.25 19.41
CA VAL A 267 15.96 -15.87 19.87
C VAL A 267 14.57 -15.68 20.49
N ILE A 268 13.50 -16.18 19.85
CA ILE A 268 12.13 -15.98 20.33
C ILE A 268 11.88 -16.66 21.69
N ASP A 269 12.50 -17.82 21.94
CA ASP A 269 12.39 -18.51 23.23
C ASP A 269 13.04 -17.71 24.37
N SER A 270 14.10 -16.97 24.07
CA SER A 270 14.78 -16.08 25.01
C SER A 270 13.99 -14.78 25.27
N ILE A 271 13.19 -14.35 24.29
CA ILE A 271 12.39 -13.12 24.32
C ILE A 271 11.14 -13.25 25.18
N LYS A 272 10.35 -14.32 25.02
CA LYS A 272 8.96 -14.40 25.54
C LYS A 272 8.84 -14.06 27.03
N ASN A 273 9.75 -14.55 27.86
CA ASN A 273 9.71 -14.31 29.30
C ASN A 273 10.33 -12.97 29.71
N SER A 274 11.29 -12.45 28.94
CA SER A 274 12.05 -11.25 29.26
C SER A 274 11.27 -9.98 28.95
N ILE A 275 10.64 -9.91 27.78
CA ILE A 275 9.85 -8.75 27.34
C ILE A 275 8.61 -8.55 28.22
N ILE A 276 7.91 -9.62 28.59
CA ILE A 276 6.74 -9.54 29.49
C ILE A 276 7.14 -8.97 30.86
N ARG A 277 8.37 -9.23 31.30
CA ARG A 277 8.93 -8.69 32.56
C ARG A 277 9.53 -7.29 32.40
N GLY A 278 9.47 -6.69 31.21
CA GLY A 278 10.01 -5.35 30.94
C GLY A 278 11.53 -5.29 30.88
N HIS A 279 12.21 -6.40 30.58
CA HIS A 279 13.66 -6.45 30.47
C HIS A 279 14.11 -6.54 29.01
N SER A 280 15.02 -5.65 28.61
CA SER A 280 15.69 -5.74 27.31
C SER A 280 16.61 -6.96 27.25
N ILE A 281 16.83 -7.49 26.06
CA ILE A 281 17.67 -8.68 25.82
C ILE A 281 18.72 -8.41 24.75
N ILE A 282 19.89 -9.02 24.94
CA ILE A 282 20.97 -9.09 23.96
C ILE A 282 21.21 -10.58 23.65
N CYS A 283 21.03 -10.96 22.38
CA CYS A 283 21.31 -12.28 21.85
C CYS A 283 22.66 -12.24 21.11
N GLU A 284 23.68 -12.90 21.65
CA GLU A 284 25.03 -12.97 21.10
C GLU A 284 25.72 -14.27 21.55
N GLY A 285 26.69 -14.77 20.79
CA GLY A 285 27.33 -16.05 21.07
C GLY A 285 27.94 -16.73 19.84
N ALA A 286 28.48 -17.93 20.03
CA ALA A 286 29.11 -18.72 18.97
C ALA A 286 28.09 -19.22 17.93
N GLU A 287 26.87 -19.48 18.37
CA GLU A 287 25.69 -19.85 17.57
C GLU A 287 25.25 -18.73 16.61
N PHE A 288 25.56 -17.47 16.92
CA PHE A 288 25.27 -16.31 16.08
C PHE A 288 26.39 -16.01 15.05
N LYS A 289 27.33 -16.96 14.86
CA LYS A 289 28.27 -16.95 13.73
C LYS A 289 27.60 -17.53 12.49
N LEU A 290 27.24 -16.65 11.57
CA LEU A 290 26.46 -16.98 10.38
C LEU A 290 27.32 -17.45 9.21
N ASN A 291 26.67 -18.22 8.32
CA ASN A 291 27.16 -18.59 7.00
C ASN A 291 26.00 -18.47 5.99
N ASN A 292 26.29 -18.61 4.69
CA ASN A 292 25.32 -18.35 3.60
C ASN A 292 24.06 -19.22 3.64
N ARG A 293 23.99 -20.26 4.48
CA ARG A 293 22.78 -21.08 4.66
C ARG A 293 21.78 -20.47 5.63
N HIS A 294 22.22 -19.58 6.52
CA HIS A 294 21.35 -18.88 7.46
C HIS A 294 20.66 -17.72 6.74
N LYS A 295 19.48 -18.01 6.21
CA LYS A 295 18.63 -17.12 5.43
C LYS A 295 17.57 -16.48 6.34
N THR A 296 17.14 -15.28 6.00
CA THR A 296 16.03 -14.59 6.68
C THR A 296 16.24 -14.41 8.20
N VAL A 297 17.51 -14.37 8.66
CA VAL A 297 17.83 -14.30 10.09
C VAL A 297 17.23 -13.04 10.72
N GLY A 298 16.47 -13.22 11.80
CA GLY A 298 15.74 -12.19 12.53
C GLY A 298 14.34 -11.90 11.99
N GLY A 299 14.00 -12.36 10.77
CA GLY A 299 12.71 -12.05 10.16
C GLY A 299 11.54 -12.85 10.70
N GLN A 300 11.75 -14.10 11.10
CA GLN A 300 10.72 -14.86 11.81
C GLN A 300 10.56 -14.32 13.24
N THR A 301 11.67 -13.98 13.91
CA THR A 301 11.62 -13.33 15.22
C THR A 301 10.78 -12.04 15.18
N ALA A 302 10.98 -11.17 14.18
CA ALA A 302 10.22 -9.93 14.06
C ALA A 302 8.70 -10.19 13.94
N ILE A 303 8.29 -11.15 13.11
CA ILE A 303 6.88 -11.53 12.97
C ILE A 303 6.33 -12.17 14.25
N ASP A 304 7.13 -12.99 14.93
CA ASP A 304 6.73 -13.65 16.18
C ASP A 304 6.56 -12.62 17.31
N ILE A 305 7.37 -11.54 17.35
CA ILE A 305 7.17 -10.41 18.26
C ILE A 305 5.86 -9.67 17.95
N GLU A 306 5.59 -9.32 16.69
CA GLU A 306 4.30 -8.69 16.33
C GLU A 306 3.12 -9.58 16.74
N ARG A 307 3.21 -10.90 16.50
CA ARG A 307 2.16 -11.85 16.89
C ARG A 307 1.97 -11.92 18.40
N LEU A 308 3.07 -11.91 19.17
CA LEU A 308 3.05 -11.85 20.63
C LEU A 308 2.32 -10.59 21.07
N LEU A 309 2.77 -9.42 20.63
CA LEU A 309 2.23 -8.09 20.97
C LEU A 309 0.74 -7.95 20.64
N ALA A 310 0.32 -8.38 19.44
CA ALA A 310 -1.04 -8.19 18.95
C ALA A 310 -2.05 -9.17 19.56
N TYR A 311 -1.66 -10.43 19.83
CA TYR A 311 -2.63 -11.49 20.10
C TYR A 311 -2.41 -12.27 21.40
N GLN A 312 -1.22 -12.20 22.02
CA GLN A 312 -0.88 -13.06 23.16
C GLN A 312 -0.69 -12.29 24.47
N ILE A 313 -0.40 -10.98 24.42
CA ILE A 313 -0.30 -10.13 25.62
C ILE A 313 -1.64 -9.43 25.90
N THR A 314 -2.01 -9.34 27.17
CA THR A 314 -3.22 -8.59 27.59
C THR A 314 -2.97 -7.08 27.57
N ALA A 315 -4.05 -6.29 27.64
CA ALA A 315 -3.92 -4.83 27.77
C ALA A 315 -3.26 -4.40 29.08
N GLU A 316 -3.52 -5.11 30.17
CA GLU A 316 -2.88 -4.89 31.47
C GLU A 316 -1.36 -5.11 31.38
N GLN A 317 -0.94 -6.26 30.85
CA GLN A 317 0.49 -6.57 30.67
C GLN A 317 1.22 -5.56 29.77
N ALA A 318 0.54 -5.07 28.72
CA ALA A 318 1.11 -4.04 27.85
C ALA A 318 1.25 -2.69 28.58
N ASN A 319 0.26 -2.30 29.38
CA ASN A 319 0.28 -1.05 30.13
C ASN A 319 1.29 -1.06 31.30
N ASP A 320 1.51 -2.23 31.91
CA ASP A 320 2.44 -2.41 33.01
C ASP A 320 3.91 -2.52 32.55
N SER A 321 4.15 -2.81 31.26
CA SER A 321 5.49 -2.93 30.70
C SER A 321 6.04 -1.58 30.26
N ALA A 322 7.22 -1.22 30.78
CA ALA A 322 7.95 -0.02 30.33
C ALA A 322 8.52 -0.15 28.89
N LEU A 323 8.48 -1.34 28.30
CA LEU A 323 9.02 -1.62 26.97
C LEU A 323 7.95 -1.70 25.88
N ILE A 324 6.65 -1.65 26.22
CA ILE A 324 5.57 -1.81 25.24
C ILE A 324 4.83 -0.48 25.11
N TYR A 325 4.82 0.06 23.89
CA TYR A 325 4.05 1.24 23.54
C TYR A 325 2.85 0.85 22.71
N THR A 326 1.78 1.64 22.81
CA THR A 326 0.57 1.51 21.97
C THR A 326 0.36 2.79 21.18
N ASN A 327 0.23 2.68 19.85
CA ASN A 327 -0.03 3.84 19.00
C ASN A 327 -1.52 4.23 19.00
N GLN A 328 -1.86 5.31 18.30
CA GLN A 328 -3.21 5.85 18.18
C GLN A 328 -4.26 4.89 17.56
N HIS A 329 -3.81 3.83 16.87
CA HIS A 329 -4.68 2.81 16.28
C HIS A 329 -4.74 1.51 17.11
N GLY A 330 -4.08 1.48 18.27
CA GLY A 330 -4.04 0.31 19.13
C GLY A 330 -2.97 -0.74 18.76
N ARG A 331 -2.10 -0.47 17.77
CA ARG A 331 -0.93 -1.32 17.49
C ARG A 331 0.05 -1.20 18.65
N ARG A 332 0.47 -2.34 19.19
CA ARG A 332 1.53 -2.44 20.19
C ARG A 332 2.88 -2.68 19.52
N TYR A 333 3.92 -2.04 20.02
CA TYR A 333 5.29 -2.16 19.52
C TYR A 333 6.30 -2.01 20.67
N LEU A 334 7.53 -2.46 20.46
CA LEU A 334 8.56 -2.41 21.49
C LEU A 334 9.31 -1.08 21.50
N ALA A 335 9.76 -0.68 22.69
CA ALA A 335 10.72 0.41 22.87
C ALA A 335 12.01 0.12 22.11
N ALA A 336 12.69 1.18 21.66
CA ALA A 336 13.97 1.07 20.95
C ALA A 336 14.96 0.19 21.74
N ASP A 337 15.72 -0.63 21.02
CA ASP A 337 16.74 -1.53 21.55
C ASP A 337 16.26 -2.50 22.66
N SER A 338 14.95 -2.82 22.70
CA SER A 338 14.40 -3.86 23.59
C SER A 338 14.98 -5.24 23.27
N VAL A 339 15.26 -5.52 22.00
CA VAL A 339 15.87 -6.77 21.54
C VAL A 339 17.06 -6.41 20.66
N THR A 340 18.27 -6.77 21.10
CA THR A 340 19.48 -6.64 20.28
C THR A 340 19.97 -8.02 19.87
N ILE A 341 20.15 -8.25 18.57
CA ILE A 341 20.67 -9.50 18.02
C ILE A 341 22.02 -9.20 17.36
N ARG A 342 23.11 -9.73 17.94
CA ARG A 342 24.46 -9.55 17.42
C ARG A 342 24.95 -10.80 16.73
N THR A 343 25.34 -10.66 15.47
CA THR A 343 25.79 -11.76 14.62
C THR A 343 27.12 -11.42 13.95
N THR A 344 27.85 -12.45 13.52
CA THR A 344 29.12 -12.31 12.79
C THR A 344 29.20 -13.26 11.61
N GLY A 345 30.14 -13.08 10.69
CA GLY A 345 30.41 -14.04 9.61
C GLY A 345 29.85 -13.63 8.25
N SER A 346 29.19 -14.55 7.54
CA SER A 346 28.59 -14.25 6.23
C SER A 346 27.11 -14.63 6.25
N ALA A 347 26.22 -13.66 6.48
CA ALA A 347 24.79 -13.92 6.51
C ALA A 347 24.25 -14.27 5.12
N GLY A 348 23.31 -15.21 5.04
CA GLY A 348 22.59 -15.54 3.82
C GLY A 348 21.65 -14.43 3.36
N GLN A 349 20.81 -14.74 2.36
CA GLN A 349 19.85 -13.78 1.82
C GLN A 349 18.81 -13.35 2.87
N SER A 350 18.24 -12.16 2.71
CA SER A 350 17.15 -11.62 3.51
C SER A 350 17.48 -11.39 4.99
N TYR A 351 18.74 -11.13 5.35
CA TYR A 351 19.12 -10.78 6.72
C TYR A 351 18.30 -9.60 7.24
N ALA A 352 17.72 -9.71 8.44
CA ALA A 352 16.84 -8.71 9.04
C ALA A 352 15.60 -8.34 8.20
N ALA A 353 15.11 -9.25 7.35
CA ALA A 353 13.81 -9.05 6.70
C ALA A 353 12.69 -8.83 7.73
N PHE A 354 11.68 -8.02 7.41
CA PHE A 354 10.55 -7.69 8.28
C PHE A 354 10.89 -7.02 9.63
N ASN A 355 12.15 -6.60 9.87
CA ASN A 355 12.58 -6.02 11.14
C ASN A 355 11.60 -4.93 11.63
N ASN A 356 11.23 -4.99 12.90
CA ASN A 356 10.21 -4.12 13.49
C ASN A 356 10.75 -3.26 14.64
N ASP A 357 9.91 -2.32 15.09
CA ASP A 357 10.23 -1.39 16.16
C ASP A 357 10.70 -2.12 17.43
N GLY A 358 11.83 -1.67 17.96
CA GLY A 358 12.47 -2.21 19.15
C GLY A 358 13.45 -3.37 18.92
N ILE A 359 13.59 -3.87 17.68
CA ILE A 359 14.67 -4.80 17.32
C ILE A 359 15.86 -4.04 16.72
N ARG A 360 17.04 -4.31 17.27
CA ARG A 360 18.35 -3.88 16.78
C ARG A 360 19.14 -5.09 16.26
N MET A 361 19.38 -5.12 14.96
CA MET A 361 20.16 -6.15 14.28
C MET A 361 21.58 -5.64 14.04
N GLU A 362 22.58 -6.24 14.68
CA GLU A 362 23.99 -5.87 14.51
C GLU A 362 24.76 -7.01 13.86
N HIS A 363 25.29 -6.79 12.65
CA HIS A 363 26.12 -7.75 11.95
C HIS A 363 27.54 -7.22 11.79
N THR A 364 28.54 -8.04 12.09
CA THR A 364 29.94 -7.78 11.70
C THR A 364 30.39 -8.85 10.71
N GLY A 365 30.54 -8.47 9.45
CA GLY A 365 30.69 -9.42 8.36
C GLY A 365 29.94 -9.02 7.10
N THR A 366 29.74 -9.96 6.19
CA THR A 366 29.07 -9.74 4.91
C THR A 366 27.63 -10.25 4.93
N CYS A 367 26.72 -9.58 4.24
CA CYS A 367 25.36 -10.07 4.01
C CYS A 367 25.12 -10.27 2.52
N ASN A 368 24.37 -11.31 2.14
CA ASN A 368 23.90 -11.44 0.77
C ASN A 368 22.72 -10.49 0.49
N ASP A 369 22.04 -10.68 -0.64
CA ASP A 369 20.95 -9.83 -1.11
C ASP A 369 19.77 -9.74 -0.11
N GLY A 370 19.03 -8.63 -0.17
CA GLY A 370 17.77 -8.46 0.56
C GLY A 370 17.89 -8.05 2.03
N VAL A 371 19.03 -7.48 2.45
CA VAL A 371 19.17 -6.95 3.83
C VAL A 371 18.04 -5.97 4.16
N GLY A 372 17.33 -6.19 5.26
CA GLY A 372 16.25 -5.30 5.69
C GLY A 372 15.04 -5.25 4.73
N LYS A 373 14.88 -6.25 3.87
CA LYS A 373 13.72 -6.37 2.99
C LYS A 373 12.42 -6.24 3.79
N THR A 374 11.56 -5.31 3.39
CA THR A 374 10.28 -5.02 4.04
C THR A 374 10.38 -4.68 5.55
N ALA A 375 11.53 -4.18 6.00
CA ALA A 375 11.68 -3.67 7.36
C ALA A 375 10.65 -2.57 7.62
N ASN A 376 10.03 -2.60 8.79
CA ASN A 376 8.98 -1.67 9.20
C ASN A 376 9.32 -0.89 10.48
N GLY A 377 10.53 -1.07 11.02
CA GLY A 377 11.00 -0.40 12.22
C GLY A 377 12.36 -0.91 12.68
N GLY A 378 12.78 -0.43 13.86
CA GLY A 378 14.03 -0.85 14.50
C GLY A 378 15.27 -0.35 13.77
N THR A 379 16.42 -0.95 14.08
CA THR A 379 17.74 -0.51 13.60
C THR A 379 18.54 -1.68 13.04
N ILE A 380 19.02 -1.56 11.80
CA ILE A 380 19.85 -2.57 11.13
C ILE A 380 21.25 -1.99 10.94
N ILE A 381 22.28 -2.71 11.39
CA ILE A 381 23.67 -2.25 11.38
C ILE A 381 24.52 -3.35 10.77
N VAL A 382 25.29 -3.01 9.73
CA VAL A 382 26.27 -3.92 9.11
C VAL A 382 27.64 -3.26 9.12
N LYS A 383 28.56 -3.86 9.86
CA LYS A 383 29.94 -3.38 10.08
C LYS A 383 30.92 -4.17 9.24
N SER A 384 31.86 -3.47 8.62
CA SER A 384 32.98 -4.11 7.95
C SER A 384 33.87 -4.82 8.97
N PRO A 385 34.24 -6.10 8.76
CA PRO A 385 35.22 -6.78 9.59
C PRO A 385 36.67 -6.33 9.31
N GLY A 386 36.88 -5.41 8.35
CA GLY A 386 38.20 -4.99 7.87
C GLY A 386 38.81 -5.94 6.83
N GLY A 387 39.93 -5.53 6.22
CA GLY A 387 40.69 -6.36 5.27
C GLY A 387 40.17 -6.39 3.82
N GLY A 388 39.16 -5.59 3.48
CA GLY A 388 38.64 -5.44 2.11
C GLY A 388 39.49 -4.52 1.23
N SER A 389 39.19 -4.50 -0.08
CA SER A 389 39.85 -3.61 -1.04
C SER A 389 39.54 -2.13 -0.74
N THR A 390 40.48 -1.24 -0.99
CA THR A 390 40.25 0.21 -0.96
C THR A 390 39.72 0.74 -2.29
N VAL A 391 39.66 -0.10 -3.32
CA VAL A 391 39.14 0.25 -4.63
C VAL A 391 37.61 0.22 -4.58
N SER A 392 36.97 1.27 -5.09
CA SER A 392 35.51 1.32 -5.13
C SER A 392 34.93 0.26 -6.06
N GLY A 393 33.82 -0.35 -5.66
CA GLY A 393 33.19 -1.50 -6.32
C GLY A 393 33.77 -2.84 -5.89
N GLU A 394 34.93 -2.87 -5.21
CA GLU A 394 35.61 -4.12 -4.82
C GLU A 394 35.38 -4.50 -3.35
N ASN A 395 34.62 -3.70 -2.59
CA ASN A 395 34.35 -3.92 -1.18
C ASN A 395 32.85 -3.85 -0.85
N VAL A 396 32.07 -4.67 -1.58
CA VAL A 396 30.63 -4.83 -1.37
C VAL A 396 30.36 -5.65 -0.11
N LEU A 397 29.75 -4.99 0.88
CA LEU A 397 29.46 -5.56 2.19
C LEU A 397 28.08 -6.22 2.24
N ILE A 398 27.12 -5.66 1.50
CA ILE A 398 25.77 -6.19 1.38
C ILE A 398 25.36 -6.35 -0.09
N GLY A 399 24.54 -7.35 -0.37
CA GLY A 399 24.07 -7.63 -1.73
C GLY A 399 23.05 -6.63 -2.28
N ASN A 400 22.34 -7.07 -3.32
CA ASN A 400 21.35 -6.31 -4.06
C ASN A 400 20.05 -6.07 -3.28
N PHE A 401 19.28 -5.08 -3.73
CA PHE A 401 17.91 -4.77 -3.31
C PHE A 401 17.67 -4.71 -1.79
N ALA A 402 18.72 -4.35 -1.03
CA ALA A 402 18.57 -4.08 0.40
C ALA A 402 17.48 -3.00 0.62
N LEU A 403 16.70 -3.17 1.68
CA LEU A 403 15.55 -2.34 2.04
C LEU A 403 14.41 -2.35 1.00
N PHE A 404 14.32 -3.40 0.17
CA PHE A 404 13.23 -3.54 -0.79
C PHE A 404 11.87 -3.43 -0.07
N GLY A 405 11.11 -2.37 -0.40
CA GLY A 405 9.78 -2.15 0.17
C GLY A 405 9.76 -1.84 1.67
N ALA A 406 10.87 -1.41 2.27
CA ALA A 406 10.90 -1.03 3.68
C ALA A 406 9.93 0.15 3.95
N THR A 407 9.24 0.12 5.09
CA THR A 407 8.19 1.08 5.46
C THR A 407 8.54 1.94 6.67
N GLY A 408 9.65 1.64 7.36
CA GLY A 408 10.14 2.37 8.53
C GLY A 408 11.47 1.80 9.03
N GLY A 409 12.00 2.38 10.10
CA GLY A 409 13.27 1.99 10.73
C GLY A 409 14.50 2.68 10.17
N LYS A 410 15.66 2.26 10.67
CA LYS A 410 16.99 2.79 10.32
C LYS A 410 17.91 1.68 9.82
N ALA A 411 18.79 1.99 8.87
CA ALA A 411 19.84 1.11 8.40
C ALA A 411 21.19 1.82 8.25
N PHE A 412 22.27 1.25 8.77
CA PHE A 412 23.61 1.80 8.71
C PHE A 412 24.60 0.76 8.20
N ILE A 413 25.15 1.00 7.01
CA ILE A 413 25.97 0.04 6.27
C ILE A 413 27.37 0.63 6.08
N ASN A 414 28.33 0.11 6.82
CA ASN A 414 29.73 0.55 6.75
C ASN A 414 30.49 -0.17 5.63
N GLY A 415 30.02 0.04 4.40
CA GLY A 415 30.56 -0.54 3.18
C GLY A 415 29.64 -0.28 2.00
N GLU A 416 30.00 -0.84 0.84
CA GLU A 416 29.20 -0.70 -0.37
C GLU A 416 28.05 -1.72 -0.42
N ALA A 417 26.96 -1.34 -1.08
CA ALA A 417 25.82 -2.20 -1.38
C ALA A 417 25.75 -2.49 -2.88
N GLY A 418 25.09 -3.60 -3.23
CA GLY A 418 24.80 -3.95 -4.62
C GLY A 418 23.79 -3.03 -5.31
N ASP A 419 23.26 -3.50 -6.43
CA ASP A 419 22.27 -2.80 -7.23
C ASP A 419 20.93 -2.66 -6.49
N ARG A 420 20.14 -1.65 -6.87
CA ARG A 420 18.77 -1.41 -6.39
C ARG A 420 18.66 -1.21 -4.88
N PHE A 421 19.70 -0.67 -4.26
CA PHE A 421 19.65 -0.28 -2.85
C PHE A 421 18.44 0.65 -2.61
N ALA A 422 17.62 0.32 -1.60
CA ALA A 422 16.41 1.04 -1.23
C ALA A 422 15.32 1.11 -2.33
N VAL A 423 15.28 0.13 -3.23
CA VAL A 423 14.18 0.01 -4.21
C VAL A 423 12.82 -0.05 -3.51
N ARG A 424 11.87 0.77 -3.92
CA ARG A 424 10.55 0.91 -3.29
C ARG A 424 10.59 1.29 -1.80
N ASN A 425 11.67 1.89 -1.30
CA ASN A 425 11.68 2.39 0.07
C ASN A 425 10.51 3.37 0.28
N SER A 426 9.76 3.11 1.35
CA SER A 426 8.49 3.74 1.70
C SER A 426 8.51 4.28 3.13
N GLY A 427 9.69 4.41 3.77
CA GLY A 427 9.80 5.08 5.05
C GLY A 427 11.09 4.87 5.84
N ALA A 428 11.97 3.94 5.44
CA ALA A 428 13.23 3.72 6.14
C ALA A 428 14.24 4.86 5.89
N MET A 429 15.05 5.15 6.91
CA MET A 429 16.27 5.97 6.76
C MET A 429 17.49 5.07 6.64
N ALA A 430 18.36 5.34 5.68
CA ALA A 430 19.56 4.55 5.47
C ALA A 430 20.80 5.41 5.22
N VAL A 431 21.94 4.97 5.75
CA VAL A 431 23.27 5.48 5.40
C VAL A 431 24.14 4.34 4.90
N VAL A 432 24.80 4.55 3.76
CA VAL A 432 25.61 3.54 3.07
C VAL A 432 26.85 4.19 2.44
N GLU A 433 27.94 3.44 2.27
CA GLU A 433 29.23 3.99 1.81
C GLU A 433 29.55 3.74 0.34
N GLY A 434 28.58 3.24 -0.42
CA GLY A 434 28.55 3.10 -1.87
C GLY A 434 27.36 2.24 -2.30
N VAL A 435 26.86 2.44 -3.52
CA VAL A 435 25.71 1.69 -4.07
C VAL A 435 25.94 1.33 -5.53
N GLY A 436 25.30 0.26 -6.00
CA GLY A 436 25.28 -0.11 -7.42
C GLY A 436 24.33 0.74 -8.27
N ASP A 437 23.89 0.15 -9.39
CA ASP A 437 22.92 0.74 -10.30
C ASP A 437 21.52 0.80 -9.68
N PHE A 438 20.70 1.78 -10.10
CA PHE A 438 19.29 1.92 -9.74
C PHE A 438 19.02 2.10 -8.24
N ALA A 439 19.94 2.74 -7.50
CA ALA A 439 19.68 3.10 -6.12
C ALA A 439 18.46 4.05 -6.01
N CYS A 440 17.63 3.84 -5.00
CA CYS A 440 16.37 4.56 -4.75
C CYS A 440 15.32 4.43 -5.87
N GLU A 441 15.38 3.37 -6.70
CA GLU A 441 14.38 3.10 -7.74
C GLU A 441 12.98 2.94 -7.11
N TYR A 442 11.97 3.63 -7.64
CA TYR A 442 10.58 3.61 -7.14
C TYR A 442 10.41 4.00 -5.66
N MET A 443 11.37 4.72 -5.07
CA MET A 443 11.24 5.22 -3.69
C MET A 443 10.05 6.18 -3.57
N ILE A 444 9.22 5.97 -2.55
CA ILE A 444 7.99 6.76 -2.31
C ILE A 444 7.99 7.48 -0.97
N ASN A 445 8.90 7.13 -0.05
CA ASN A 445 9.13 7.85 1.21
C ASN A 445 10.45 7.38 1.86
N GLY A 446 10.86 8.03 2.95
CA GLY A 446 12.10 7.73 3.68
C GLY A 446 13.27 8.62 3.26
N ALA A 447 14.46 8.26 3.70
CA ALA A 447 15.68 9.01 3.43
C ALA A 447 16.86 8.06 3.15
N VAL A 448 17.65 8.35 2.13
CA VAL A 448 18.85 7.55 1.83
C VAL A 448 20.04 8.48 1.65
N LEU A 449 21.10 8.27 2.43
CA LEU A 449 22.36 8.98 2.30
C LEU A 449 23.44 8.00 1.82
N ASN A 450 23.98 8.27 0.63
CA ASN A 450 25.13 7.56 0.09
C ASN A 450 26.39 8.40 0.20
N LEU A 451 27.42 7.84 0.82
CA LEU A 451 28.72 8.48 1.04
C LEU A 451 29.77 8.09 0.00
N GLY A 452 29.46 7.20 -0.94
CA GLY A 452 30.45 6.73 -1.93
C GLY A 452 29.93 6.61 -3.34
N SER A 453 30.47 5.62 -4.06
CA SER A 453 30.15 5.39 -5.46
C SER A 453 28.66 5.12 -5.68
N PHE A 454 28.21 5.38 -6.90
CA PHE A 454 26.84 5.15 -7.34
C PHE A 454 26.81 4.83 -8.83
N GLY A 455 25.82 4.03 -9.23
CA GLY A 455 25.59 3.61 -10.60
C GLY A 455 24.57 4.46 -11.36
N LYS A 456 24.20 3.99 -12.56
CA LYS A 456 23.19 4.65 -13.41
C LYS A 456 21.77 4.43 -12.87
N GLY A 457 20.83 5.27 -13.30
CA GLY A 457 19.42 5.12 -12.94
C GLY A 457 19.11 5.48 -11.49
N PHE A 458 19.96 6.30 -10.87
CA PHE A 458 19.74 6.80 -9.52
C PHE A 458 18.39 7.53 -9.45
N CYS A 459 17.55 7.18 -8.48
CA CYS A 459 16.18 7.70 -8.29
C CYS A 459 15.20 7.43 -9.44
N THR A 460 15.42 6.45 -10.31
CA THR A 460 14.45 6.11 -11.37
C THR A 460 13.08 5.77 -10.81
N GLY A 461 12.03 6.46 -11.26
CA GLY A 461 10.66 6.28 -10.78
C GLY A 461 10.40 6.72 -9.34
N MET A 462 11.33 7.44 -8.69
CA MET A 462 11.16 7.96 -7.34
C MET A 462 10.08 9.05 -7.31
N SER A 463 9.07 8.88 -6.44
CA SER A 463 7.93 9.79 -6.31
C SER A 463 7.76 10.40 -4.93
N GLY A 464 8.60 10.04 -3.96
CA GLY A 464 8.55 10.57 -2.59
C GLY A 464 9.79 10.18 -1.77
N GLY A 465 10.02 10.88 -0.66
CA GLY A 465 11.23 10.74 0.16
C GLY A 465 12.38 11.62 -0.35
N ASN A 466 13.58 11.42 0.20
CA ASN A 466 14.78 12.21 -0.13
C ASN A 466 16.00 11.30 -0.31
N ALA A 467 16.78 11.53 -1.36
CA ALA A 467 18.05 10.85 -1.57
C ALA A 467 19.19 11.87 -1.55
N TYR A 468 20.28 11.54 -0.85
CA TYR A 468 21.44 12.38 -0.66
C TYR A 468 22.66 11.65 -1.18
N GLN A 469 23.46 12.36 -1.97
CA GLN A 469 24.65 11.81 -2.60
C GLN A 469 25.84 12.71 -2.32
N TYR A 470 26.89 12.14 -1.74
CA TYR A 470 28.21 12.73 -1.71
C TYR A 470 28.91 12.48 -3.05
N ASP A 471 29.12 13.53 -3.85
CA ASP A 471 29.54 13.46 -5.27
C ASP A 471 30.75 14.38 -5.54
N PRO A 472 31.95 14.07 -5.03
CA PRO A 472 33.15 14.88 -5.26
C PRO A 472 33.56 14.94 -6.73
N GLU A 473 33.15 13.96 -7.55
CA GLU A 473 33.45 13.88 -8.98
C GLU A 473 32.39 14.57 -9.88
N ASN A 474 31.33 15.14 -9.29
CA ASN A 474 30.21 15.75 -10.02
C ASN A 474 29.56 14.86 -11.09
N ARG A 475 29.44 13.55 -10.82
CA ARG A 475 28.89 12.57 -11.76
C ARG A 475 27.37 12.46 -11.75
N LEU A 476 26.72 12.89 -10.67
CA LEU A 476 25.29 12.64 -10.44
C LEU A 476 24.42 13.15 -11.58
N GLU A 477 24.77 14.31 -12.15
CA GLU A 477 24.03 14.98 -13.25
C GLU A 477 23.80 14.09 -14.48
N THR A 478 24.64 13.08 -14.70
CA THR A 478 24.54 12.16 -15.85
C THR A 478 23.97 10.80 -15.50
N LEU A 479 23.75 10.52 -14.21
CA LEU A 479 23.41 9.17 -13.72
C LEU A 479 22.03 9.11 -13.04
N TYR A 480 21.43 10.24 -12.70
CA TYR A 480 20.09 10.31 -12.14
C TYR A 480 18.98 10.33 -13.21
N ASP A 481 17.76 9.97 -12.80
CA ASP A 481 16.58 10.09 -13.65
C ASP A 481 15.91 11.47 -13.55
N THR A 482 16.20 12.32 -14.54
CA THR A 482 15.64 13.67 -14.68
C THR A 482 14.13 13.69 -14.86
N SER A 483 13.49 12.55 -15.18
CA SER A 483 12.03 12.47 -15.32
C SER A 483 11.31 12.29 -13.98
N SER A 484 12.03 11.91 -12.92
CA SER A 484 11.49 11.57 -11.61
C SER A 484 11.84 12.57 -10.51
N VAL A 485 13.06 13.09 -10.50
CA VAL A 485 13.56 13.98 -9.43
C VAL A 485 14.28 15.20 -10.00
N ASP A 486 14.31 16.28 -9.23
CA ASP A 486 15.24 17.40 -9.40
C ASP A 486 16.39 17.29 -8.40
N ILE A 487 17.59 17.69 -8.82
CA ILE A 487 18.79 17.66 -7.99
C ILE A 487 19.16 19.08 -7.57
N HIS A 488 19.44 19.25 -6.28
CA HIS A 488 19.84 20.50 -5.66
C HIS A 488 21.20 20.35 -4.96
N SER A 489 21.95 21.44 -4.85
CA SER A 489 23.19 21.50 -4.08
C SER A 489 22.95 22.06 -2.68
N LEU A 490 23.70 21.56 -1.69
CA LEU A 490 23.75 22.22 -0.37
C LEU A 490 24.36 23.63 -0.41
N SER A 491 25.06 23.99 -1.50
CA SER A 491 25.70 25.29 -1.67
C SER A 491 24.73 26.40 -2.13
N GLU A 492 23.44 26.10 -2.33
CA GLU A 492 22.45 27.06 -2.81
C GLU A 492 22.08 28.14 -1.77
N GLU A 493 22.49 28.00 -0.51
CA GLU A 493 22.26 28.95 0.59
C GLU A 493 20.78 29.37 0.77
N THR A 494 19.86 28.45 0.46
CA THR A 494 18.41 28.59 0.68
C THR A 494 17.96 27.97 2.02
N GLU A 495 16.79 28.38 2.53
CA GLU A 495 16.17 27.78 3.74
C GLU A 495 15.97 26.25 3.58
N VAL A 496 15.68 25.80 2.35
CA VAL A 496 15.58 24.39 1.97
C VAL A 496 16.93 23.70 2.10
N SER A 497 17.97 24.23 1.43
CA SER A 497 19.31 23.64 1.48
C SER A 497 19.85 23.53 2.91
N ALA A 498 19.61 24.54 3.76
CA ALA A 498 19.98 24.54 5.17
C ALA A 498 19.27 23.43 5.97
N SER A 499 17.98 23.18 5.69
CA SER A 499 17.22 22.11 6.35
C SER A 499 17.73 20.72 5.97
N HIS A 500 18.07 20.52 4.69
CA HIS A 500 18.68 19.28 4.22
C HIS A 500 20.10 19.09 4.77
N GLU A 501 20.87 20.16 4.90
CA GLU A 501 22.20 20.15 5.51
C GLU A 501 22.17 19.59 6.95
N GLN A 502 21.27 20.11 7.79
CA GLN A 502 21.09 19.63 9.16
C GLN A 502 20.73 18.15 9.22
N PHE A 503 19.94 17.67 8.27
CA PHE A 503 19.56 16.26 8.24
C PHE A 503 20.72 15.36 7.79
N ILE A 504 21.57 15.81 6.87
CA ILE A 504 22.78 15.07 6.47
C ILE A 504 23.73 14.95 7.66
N LEU A 505 23.95 16.05 8.41
CA LEU A 505 24.76 16.02 9.63
C LEU A 505 24.22 14.98 10.64
N TYR A 506 22.91 14.98 10.90
CA TYR A 506 22.28 13.97 11.75
C TYR A 506 22.52 12.53 11.25
N MET A 507 22.37 12.29 9.94
CA MET A 507 22.60 10.97 9.36
C MET A 507 24.06 10.53 9.47
N LEU A 508 25.01 11.45 9.28
CA LEU A 508 26.45 11.20 9.47
C LEU A 508 26.77 10.85 10.92
N GLU A 509 26.28 11.64 11.87
CA GLU A 509 26.46 11.40 13.31
C GLU A 509 25.92 10.02 13.73
N GLN A 510 24.72 9.67 13.27
CA GLN A 510 24.12 8.36 13.54
C GLN A 510 24.94 7.23 12.90
N HIS A 511 25.42 7.41 11.67
CA HIS A 511 26.26 6.40 11.01
C HIS A 511 27.57 6.18 11.76
N ILE A 512 28.21 7.25 12.24
CA ILE A 512 29.42 7.17 13.08
C ILE A 512 29.11 6.45 14.40
N GLU A 513 28.02 6.82 15.09
CA GLU A 513 27.61 6.21 16.36
C GLU A 513 27.43 4.69 16.24
N TYR A 514 26.69 4.26 15.21
CA TYR A 514 26.36 2.84 15.05
C TYR A 514 27.47 2.00 14.42
N THR A 515 28.26 2.58 13.52
CA THR A 515 29.21 1.81 12.70
C THR A 515 30.68 2.11 12.95
N GLN A 516 31.00 3.23 13.62
CA GLN A 516 32.36 3.74 13.77
C GLN A 516 33.05 4.02 12.41
N SER A 517 32.26 4.45 11.41
CA SER A 517 32.75 4.75 10.06
C SER A 517 33.81 5.85 10.06
N THR A 518 35.02 5.50 9.66
CA THR A 518 36.13 6.44 9.47
C THR A 518 35.87 7.40 8.31
N LYS A 519 35.14 6.96 7.29
CA LYS A 519 34.77 7.78 6.12
C LYS A 519 33.80 8.90 6.51
N ALA A 520 32.73 8.56 7.23
CA ALA A 520 31.79 9.56 7.72
C ALA A 520 32.46 10.52 8.73
N GLN A 521 33.33 10.01 9.60
CA GLN A 521 34.11 10.86 10.51
C GLN A 521 34.99 11.85 9.74
N ALA A 522 35.72 11.41 8.71
CA ALA A 522 36.58 12.28 7.92
C ALA A 522 35.80 13.37 7.17
N ILE A 523 34.59 13.05 6.68
CA ILE A 523 33.68 14.03 6.05
C ILE A 523 33.22 15.06 7.09
N LEU A 524 32.81 14.61 8.27
CA LEU A 524 32.31 15.48 9.33
C LEU A 524 33.41 16.39 9.89
N ASP A 525 34.63 15.87 10.07
CA ASP A 525 35.78 16.62 10.55
C ASP A 525 36.19 17.76 9.59
N ASN A 526 35.88 17.63 8.29
CA ASN A 526 36.19 18.61 7.24
C ASN A 526 34.94 19.22 6.60
N TRP A 527 33.83 19.29 7.36
CA TRP A 527 32.50 19.60 6.84
C TRP A 527 32.43 20.84 5.94
N ASP A 528 33.09 21.94 6.31
CA ASP A 528 33.07 23.19 5.55
C ASP A 528 33.53 23.01 4.10
N ALA A 529 34.52 22.15 3.87
CA ALA A 529 35.00 21.82 2.54
C ALA A 529 34.13 20.74 1.87
N GLU A 530 33.67 19.76 2.63
CA GLU A 530 32.97 18.59 2.08
C GLU A 530 31.51 18.87 1.71
N ARG A 531 30.84 19.81 2.39
CA ARG A 531 29.43 20.16 2.13
C ARG A 531 29.15 20.55 0.68
N GLN A 532 30.15 21.10 -0.03
CA GLN A 532 30.00 21.51 -1.43
C GLN A 532 29.81 20.31 -2.39
N HIS A 533 30.22 19.11 -1.97
CA HIS A 533 30.11 17.88 -2.76
C HIS A 533 28.77 17.15 -2.53
N PHE A 534 27.94 17.62 -1.60
CA PHE A 534 26.64 17.01 -1.38
C PHE A 534 25.57 17.57 -2.31
N LYS A 535 24.85 16.64 -2.93
CA LYS A 535 23.64 16.89 -3.70
C LYS A 535 22.46 16.14 -3.08
N PHE A 536 21.26 16.71 -3.19
CA PHE A 536 20.04 16.07 -2.72
C PHE A 536 18.96 16.08 -3.80
N ALA A 537 18.21 14.98 -3.86
CA ALA A 537 17.15 14.76 -4.84
C ALA A 537 15.78 15.03 -4.22
N ILE A 538 14.98 15.87 -4.87
CA ILE A 538 13.58 16.12 -4.51
C ILE A 538 12.66 15.55 -5.60
N PRO A 539 11.66 14.72 -5.24
CA PRO A 539 10.71 14.17 -6.21
C PRO A 539 9.86 15.22 -6.93
N LEU A 540 9.85 15.17 -8.26
CA LEU A 540 9.06 16.07 -9.12
C LEU A 540 7.57 15.96 -8.85
N TRP A 541 7.10 14.75 -8.48
CA TRP A 541 5.67 14.51 -8.23
C TRP A 541 5.14 15.29 -7.04
N LEU A 542 5.97 15.58 -6.02
CA LEU A 542 5.55 16.45 -4.91
C LEU A 542 5.22 17.85 -5.44
N TYR A 543 6.07 18.43 -6.28
CA TYR A 543 5.79 19.73 -6.88
C TYR A 543 4.60 19.68 -7.83
N LYS A 544 4.62 18.76 -8.80
CA LYS A 544 3.62 18.65 -9.87
C LYS A 544 2.20 18.46 -9.37
N THR A 545 1.99 17.78 -8.23
CA THR A 545 0.65 17.45 -7.75
C THR A 545 0.23 18.16 -6.47
N GLN A 546 1.14 18.84 -5.77
CA GLN A 546 0.84 19.42 -4.45
C GLN A 546 1.05 20.94 -4.36
N THR A 547 1.67 21.59 -5.35
CA THR A 547 2.00 23.02 -5.29
C THR A 547 1.13 23.87 -6.21
N ALA A 548 0.80 25.08 -5.76
CA ALA A 548 -0.11 25.98 -6.47
C ALA A 548 0.38 26.31 -7.89
N GLU A 549 1.69 26.53 -8.05
CA GLU A 549 2.31 26.85 -9.35
C GLU A 549 2.00 25.79 -10.42
N TYR A 550 2.23 24.51 -10.08
CA TYR A 550 2.01 23.42 -11.02
C TYR A 550 0.53 23.07 -11.17
N LEU A 551 -0.25 23.17 -10.10
CA LEU A 551 -1.69 22.93 -10.16
C LEU A 551 -2.38 23.92 -11.08
N GLY A 552 -2.03 25.22 -11.00
CA GLY A 552 -2.58 26.25 -11.89
C GLY A 552 -2.22 26.05 -13.37
N LYS A 553 -1.07 25.41 -13.67
CA LYS A 553 -0.63 25.11 -15.04
C LYS A 553 -1.24 23.81 -15.60
N SER A 554 -1.47 22.81 -14.75
CA SER A 554 -1.77 21.43 -15.17
C SER A 554 -3.24 21.02 -14.99
N MET A 555 -3.99 21.69 -14.11
CA MET A 555 -5.39 21.38 -13.84
C MET A 555 -6.31 22.45 -14.42
N ASP A 556 -7.43 22.00 -15.00
CA ASP A 556 -8.48 22.94 -15.43
C ASP A 556 -9.23 23.51 -14.21
N ARG A 557 -9.74 24.74 -14.36
CA ARG A 557 -10.53 25.42 -13.33
C ARG A 557 -11.67 24.55 -12.81
N LYS A 558 -12.34 23.82 -13.71
CA LYS A 558 -13.50 22.99 -13.39
C LYS A 558 -13.13 21.85 -12.44
N ALA A 559 -12.00 21.19 -12.64
CA ALA A 559 -11.50 20.09 -11.81
C ALA A 559 -11.03 20.61 -10.46
N MET A 560 -10.36 21.77 -10.41
CA MET A 560 -9.99 22.42 -9.14
C MET A 560 -11.23 22.74 -8.30
N VAL A 561 -12.21 23.42 -8.90
CA VAL A 561 -13.49 23.74 -8.25
C VAL A 561 -14.22 22.48 -7.80
N GLU A 562 -14.24 21.42 -8.63
CA GLU A 562 -14.88 20.16 -8.28
C GLU A 562 -14.24 19.49 -7.06
N GLU A 563 -12.91 19.36 -7.05
CA GLU A 563 -12.20 18.73 -5.95
C GLU A 563 -12.37 19.51 -4.64
N LEU A 564 -12.23 20.84 -4.69
CA LEU A 564 -12.44 21.72 -3.56
C LEU A 564 -13.88 21.69 -3.05
N SER A 565 -14.87 21.66 -3.95
CA SER A 565 -16.29 21.61 -3.59
C SER A 565 -16.67 20.31 -2.87
N ILE A 566 -16.16 19.18 -3.36
CA ILE A 566 -16.36 17.87 -2.74
C ILE A 566 -15.70 17.83 -1.37
N ALA A 567 -14.44 18.26 -1.27
CA ALA A 567 -13.70 18.27 -0.01
C ALA A 567 -14.38 19.15 1.05
N TYR A 568 -14.84 20.34 0.67
CA TYR A 568 -15.55 21.23 1.59
C TYR A 568 -16.90 20.64 2.04
N ALA A 569 -17.67 20.05 1.13
CA ALA A 569 -18.93 19.37 1.47
C ALA A 569 -18.70 18.21 2.46
N GLN A 570 -17.63 17.44 2.27
CA GLN A 570 -17.24 16.37 3.19
C GLN A 570 -16.87 16.92 4.57
N GLY A 571 -16.14 18.04 4.63
CA GLY A 571 -15.84 18.73 5.89
C GLY A 571 -17.09 19.22 6.62
N GLN A 572 -18.02 19.85 5.90
CA GLN A 572 -19.31 20.29 6.44
C GLN A 572 -20.13 19.14 7.03
N ILE A 573 -20.18 18.00 6.32
CA ILE A 573 -20.88 16.80 6.80
C ILE A 573 -20.18 16.21 8.03
N LYS A 574 -18.85 16.09 7.99
CA LYS A 574 -18.05 15.52 9.07
C LYS A 574 -18.22 16.30 10.37
N GLN A 575 -18.27 17.62 10.30
CA GLN A 575 -18.51 18.47 11.47
C GLN A 575 -19.83 18.13 12.18
N VAL A 576 -20.91 17.92 11.41
CA VAL A 576 -22.22 17.53 11.97
C VAL A 576 -22.21 16.08 12.47
N GLN A 577 -21.51 15.18 11.78
CA GLN A 577 -21.34 13.79 12.23
C GLN A 577 -20.60 13.70 13.57
N GLU A 578 -19.52 14.46 13.73
CA GLU A 578 -18.74 14.52 14.98
C GLU A 578 -19.61 15.02 16.14
N ALA A 579 -20.39 16.09 15.93
CA ALA A 579 -21.35 16.57 16.90
C ALA A 579 -22.39 15.50 17.31
N TYR A 580 -22.95 14.77 16.34
CA TYR A 580 -23.90 13.68 16.64
C TYR A 580 -23.28 12.46 17.32
N ASN A 581 -22.02 12.14 17.03
CA ASN A 581 -21.32 11.00 17.60
C ASN A 581 -20.86 11.26 19.04
N ASN A 582 -20.47 12.50 19.33
CA ASN A 582 -19.96 12.90 20.63
C ASN A 582 -21.02 13.51 21.55
N ASP A 583 -22.27 13.63 21.08
CA ASP A 583 -23.36 14.32 21.77
C ASP A 583 -22.98 15.76 22.18
N GLN A 584 -22.39 16.49 21.23
CA GLN A 584 -21.87 17.85 21.42
C GLN A 584 -22.63 18.88 20.57
N HIS A 585 -22.69 20.11 21.06
CA HIS A 585 -23.17 21.25 20.27
C HIS A 585 -22.10 21.69 19.27
N LEU A 586 -22.54 22.08 18.06
CA LEU A 586 -21.66 22.75 17.10
C LEU A 586 -21.11 24.05 17.71
N PHE A 587 -19.81 24.30 17.48
CA PHE A 587 -19.10 25.49 17.95
C PHE A 587 -19.21 25.74 19.47
N ASP A 588 -19.26 24.66 20.27
CA ASP A 588 -19.41 24.71 21.73
C ASP A 588 -20.69 25.42 22.20
N GLY A 589 -21.69 25.55 21.33
CA GLY A 589 -22.92 26.29 21.61
C GLY A 589 -22.74 27.82 21.63
N LYS A 590 -21.63 28.34 21.08
CA LYS A 590 -21.40 29.79 20.98
C LYS A 590 -22.42 30.45 20.07
N THR A 591 -22.86 31.64 20.46
CA THR A 591 -23.74 32.51 19.66
C THR A 591 -23.05 33.85 19.38
N PRO A 592 -23.37 34.53 18.27
CA PRO A 592 -22.85 35.87 18.00
C PRO A 592 -23.29 36.83 19.10
N THR A 593 -22.42 37.77 19.43
CA THR A 593 -22.73 38.83 20.38
C THR A 593 -23.76 39.81 19.79
N TYR A 594 -24.46 40.56 20.64
CA TYR A 594 -25.48 41.49 20.18
C TYR A 594 -24.87 42.53 19.22
N GLY A 595 -25.38 42.59 17.99
CA GLY A 595 -24.90 43.49 16.93
C GLY A 595 -23.72 42.94 16.12
N GLU A 596 -23.21 41.76 16.44
CA GLU A 596 -22.19 41.08 15.65
C GLU A 596 -22.79 40.54 14.36
N VAL A 597 -22.43 41.19 13.25
CA VAL A 597 -22.78 40.80 11.88
C VAL A 597 -21.50 40.47 11.13
N ASP A 598 -21.58 39.58 10.15
CA ASP A 598 -20.46 39.29 9.23
C ASP A 598 -19.17 38.84 9.91
N SER A 599 -19.31 38.06 11.01
CA SER A 599 -18.18 37.42 11.68
C SER A 599 -18.02 35.97 11.25
N ARG A 600 -16.82 35.41 11.46
CA ARG A 600 -16.53 34.01 11.17
C ARG A 600 -17.47 33.05 11.91
N LEU A 601 -17.87 33.38 13.14
CA LEU A 601 -18.84 32.59 13.90
C LEU A 601 -20.22 32.65 13.22
N THR A 602 -20.66 33.84 12.79
CA THR A 602 -21.93 34.02 12.08
C THR A 602 -21.95 33.24 10.76
N TYR A 603 -20.89 33.31 9.95
CA TYR A 603 -20.79 32.54 8.71
C TYR A 603 -20.87 31.03 8.96
N ASN A 604 -20.11 30.54 9.94
CA ASN A 604 -20.10 29.13 10.31
C ASN A 604 -21.48 28.65 10.78
N LEU A 605 -22.18 29.42 11.61
CA LEU A 605 -23.53 29.07 12.09
C LEU A 605 -24.55 29.04 10.95
N VAL A 606 -24.55 30.03 10.05
CA VAL A 606 -25.42 30.06 8.87
C VAL A 606 -25.15 28.85 7.97
N ASN A 607 -23.88 28.54 7.74
CA ASN A 607 -23.48 27.41 6.89
C ASN A 607 -23.89 26.06 7.51
N SER A 608 -23.67 25.85 8.80
CA SER A 608 -24.10 24.63 9.49
C SER A 608 -25.61 24.51 9.52
N TYR A 609 -26.35 25.60 9.71
CA TYR A 609 -27.80 25.61 9.59
C TYR A 609 -28.24 25.19 8.19
N ALA A 610 -27.65 25.75 7.13
CA ALA A 610 -27.96 25.38 5.75
C ALA A 610 -27.70 23.90 5.45
N VAL A 611 -26.62 23.33 6.02
CA VAL A 611 -26.30 21.90 5.91
C VAL A 611 -27.39 21.04 6.57
N ILE A 612 -27.81 21.40 7.79
CA ILE A 612 -28.85 20.69 8.53
C ILE A 612 -30.21 20.85 7.83
N ASP A 613 -30.59 22.05 7.41
CA ASP A 613 -31.84 22.31 6.70
C ASP A 613 -31.94 21.50 5.40
N LYS A 614 -30.86 21.44 4.60
CA LYS A 614 -30.82 20.57 3.42
C LYS A 614 -31.03 19.10 3.77
N ALA A 615 -30.41 18.61 4.84
CA ALA A 615 -30.62 17.23 5.30
C ALA A 615 -32.09 17.00 5.74
N TYR A 616 -32.70 17.96 6.43
CA TYR A 616 -34.10 17.91 6.85
C TYR A 616 -35.06 17.90 5.65
N ARG A 617 -34.83 18.75 4.65
CA ARG A 617 -35.62 18.76 3.39
C ARG A 617 -35.50 17.41 2.66
N ILE A 618 -34.30 16.86 2.55
CA ILE A 618 -34.08 15.54 1.93
C ILE A 618 -34.76 14.43 2.74
N ALA A 619 -34.70 14.49 4.07
CA ALA A 619 -35.36 13.54 4.95
C ALA A 619 -36.89 13.61 4.82
N LYS A 620 -37.47 14.81 4.80
CA LYS A 620 -38.90 15.05 4.60
C LYS A 620 -39.38 14.52 3.25
N ASP A 621 -38.64 14.78 2.17
CA ASP A 621 -38.94 14.27 0.83
C ASP A 621 -38.85 12.73 0.74
N GLN A 622 -37.88 12.11 1.44
CA GLN A 622 -37.78 10.66 1.49
C GLN A 622 -38.95 10.02 2.25
N LEU A 623 -39.34 10.59 3.39
CA LEU A 623 -40.43 10.10 4.22
C LEU A 623 -41.79 10.25 3.51
N SER A 624 -42.01 11.32 2.75
CA SER A 624 -43.27 11.54 2.01
C SER A 624 -43.47 10.57 0.84
N LYS A 625 -42.37 9.99 0.33
CA LYS A 625 -42.40 9.01 -0.77
C LYS A 625 -42.49 7.56 -0.31
N VAL A 626 -42.53 7.30 1.01
CA VAL A 626 -42.71 5.94 1.54
C VAL A 626 -44.16 5.49 1.32
N PRO A 627 -44.40 4.35 0.65
CA PRO A 627 -45.75 3.81 0.48
C PRO A 627 -46.42 3.58 1.84
N GLY A 628 -47.59 4.19 2.06
CA GLY A 628 -48.34 4.08 3.32
C GLY A 628 -47.90 5.07 4.43
N ALA A 629 -47.16 6.13 4.09
CA ALA A 629 -46.77 7.16 5.06
C ALA A 629 -48.01 7.80 5.74
N VAL A 630 -48.00 7.82 7.08
CA VAL A 630 -49.01 8.53 7.89
C VAL A 630 -48.70 10.02 7.83
N LEU A 631 -49.59 10.80 7.22
CA LEU A 631 -49.52 12.26 7.17
C LEU A 631 -50.32 12.85 8.36
N PRO A 632 -49.83 13.94 9.00
CA PRO A 632 -48.61 14.68 8.70
C PRO A 632 -47.35 14.01 9.26
N ILE A 633 -46.24 14.11 8.53
CA ILE A 633 -44.92 13.69 9.01
C ILE A 633 -44.50 14.65 10.12
N THR A 634 -44.13 14.11 11.29
CA THR A 634 -43.71 14.91 12.45
C THR A 634 -42.24 15.36 12.33
N ASP A 635 -41.89 16.49 12.94
CA ASP A 635 -40.50 16.99 12.95
C ASP A 635 -39.51 15.99 13.55
N LYS A 636 -39.95 15.24 14.58
CA LYS A 636 -39.15 14.18 15.21
C LYS A 636 -38.79 13.06 14.22
N GLN A 637 -39.70 12.70 13.31
CA GLN A 637 -39.43 11.70 12.28
C GLN A 637 -38.42 12.23 11.24
N ILE A 638 -38.54 13.51 10.88
CA ILE A 638 -37.62 14.17 9.95
C ILE A 638 -36.22 14.24 10.55
N GLU A 639 -36.09 14.66 11.81
CA GLU A 639 -34.82 14.73 12.53
C GLU A 639 -34.14 13.35 12.63
N GLN A 640 -34.89 12.31 13.01
CA GLN A 640 -34.36 10.95 13.05
C GLN A 640 -33.84 10.49 11.68
N GLN A 641 -34.60 10.76 10.62
CA GLN A 641 -34.20 10.41 9.26
C GLN A 641 -33.00 11.24 8.78
N ALA A 642 -32.93 12.54 9.13
CA ALA A 642 -31.79 13.40 8.84
C ALA A 642 -30.52 12.91 9.54
N ARG A 643 -30.62 12.50 10.81
CA ARG A 643 -29.51 11.87 11.54
C ARG A 643 -29.03 10.59 10.84
N ILE A 644 -29.94 9.75 10.36
CA ILE A 644 -29.58 8.56 9.56
C ILE A 644 -28.87 8.96 8.26
N LEU A 645 -29.31 10.03 7.58
CA LEU A 645 -28.64 10.51 6.37
C LEU A 645 -27.20 10.95 6.66
N PHE A 646 -26.95 11.70 7.73
CA PHE A 646 -25.58 12.07 8.12
C PHE A 646 -24.74 10.85 8.46
N LEU A 647 -25.22 9.96 9.33
CA LEU A 647 -24.40 8.87 9.87
C LEU A 647 -24.21 7.70 8.90
N GLN A 648 -25.15 7.45 7.98
CA GLN A 648 -25.16 6.24 7.17
C GLN A 648 -25.23 6.51 5.66
N ARG A 649 -25.74 7.66 5.20
CA ARG A 649 -25.99 7.94 3.77
C ARG A 649 -25.69 9.39 3.35
N PRO A 650 -24.46 9.88 3.57
CA PRO A 650 -24.15 11.30 3.42
C PRO A 650 -24.14 11.79 1.97
N ARG A 651 -24.07 10.89 0.97
CA ARG A 651 -23.95 11.26 -0.45
C ARG A 651 -24.99 12.26 -0.93
N LYS A 652 -26.26 12.03 -0.63
CA LYS A 652 -27.33 12.93 -1.10
C LYS A 652 -27.18 14.34 -0.53
N ILE A 653 -26.70 14.43 0.71
CA ILE A 653 -26.37 15.71 1.34
C ILE A 653 -25.16 16.31 0.62
N GLN A 654 -24.11 15.52 0.39
CA GLN A 654 -22.91 15.97 -0.32
C GLN A 654 -23.23 16.53 -1.70
N ASP A 655 -24.01 15.81 -2.52
CA ASP A 655 -24.40 16.26 -3.86
C ASP A 655 -25.18 17.59 -3.82
N ALA A 656 -26.05 17.77 -2.81
CA ALA A 656 -26.80 19.01 -2.60
C ALA A 656 -25.92 20.19 -2.12
N LEU A 657 -24.85 19.90 -1.38
CA LEU A 657 -23.88 20.90 -0.92
C LEU A 657 -22.90 21.30 -2.02
N VAL A 658 -22.39 20.32 -2.78
CA VAL A 658 -21.43 20.54 -3.87
C VAL A 658 -21.94 21.57 -4.88
N LYS A 659 -23.25 21.60 -5.16
CA LYS A 659 -23.83 22.63 -6.05
C LYS A 659 -23.57 24.05 -5.54
N THR A 660 -23.89 24.33 -4.27
CA THR A 660 -23.68 25.65 -3.65
C THR A 660 -22.19 25.95 -3.52
N ASN A 661 -21.38 24.95 -3.17
CA ASN A 661 -19.93 25.11 -3.03
C ASN A 661 -19.27 25.49 -4.38
N ARG A 662 -19.69 24.88 -5.50
CA ARG A 662 -19.20 25.25 -6.84
C ARG A 662 -19.49 26.71 -7.18
N GLU A 663 -20.68 27.19 -6.82
CA GLU A 663 -21.07 28.58 -7.02
C GLU A 663 -20.25 29.53 -6.15
N ALA A 664 -20.04 29.19 -4.87
CA ALA A 664 -19.14 29.93 -4.00
C ALA A 664 -17.70 30.00 -4.56
N TYR A 665 -17.14 28.86 -4.99
CA TYR A 665 -15.80 28.80 -5.59
C TYR A 665 -15.69 29.54 -6.92
N SER A 666 -16.80 29.85 -7.59
CA SER A 666 -16.77 30.63 -8.84
C SER A 666 -16.28 32.06 -8.65
N ASN A 667 -16.31 32.58 -7.41
CA ASN A 667 -15.83 33.92 -7.05
C ASN A 667 -14.30 34.04 -6.95
N TYR A 668 -13.56 32.93 -7.00
CA TYR A 668 -12.10 32.93 -6.86
C TYR A 668 -11.39 33.01 -8.22
N SER A 669 -10.24 33.65 -8.29
CA SER A 669 -9.34 33.57 -9.46
C SER A 669 -8.74 32.17 -9.61
N ASP A 670 -8.18 31.84 -10.79
CA ASP A 670 -7.52 30.56 -11.00
C ASP A 670 -6.29 30.38 -10.09
N GLU A 671 -5.57 31.46 -9.81
CA GLU A 671 -4.44 31.50 -8.88
C GLU A 671 -4.88 31.21 -7.44
N GLN A 672 -5.98 31.83 -7.00
CA GLN A 672 -6.55 31.57 -5.68
C GLN A 672 -7.06 30.14 -5.54
N LEU A 673 -7.72 29.60 -6.58
CA LEU A 673 -8.15 28.20 -6.59
C LEU A 673 -6.97 27.23 -6.51
N ALA A 674 -5.88 27.51 -7.23
CA ALA A 674 -4.68 26.70 -7.18
C ALA A 674 -4.03 26.73 -5.78
N ALA A 675 -3.97 27.90 -5.13
CA ALA A 675 -3.46 28.04 -3.76
C ALA A 675 -4.34 27.30 -2.73
N LEU A 676 -5.67 27.43 -2.83
CA LEU A 676 -6.61 26.70 -1.97
C LEU A 676 -6.48 25.18 -2.16
N LEU A 677 -6.32 24.72 -3.40
CA LEU A 677 -6.14 23.30 -3.71
C LEU A 677 -4.80 22.78 -3.20
N ALA A 678 -3.72 23.55 -3.33
CA ALA A 678 -2.40 23.21 -2.80
C ALA A 678 -2.45 23.03 -1.28
N GLU A 679 -3.08 23.96 -0.55
CA GLU A 679 -3.20 23.84 0.91
C GLU A 679 -4.05 22.65 1.35
N LYS A 680 -5.15 22.40 0.64
CA LYS A 680 -5.98 21.22 0.86
C LYS A 680 -5.16 19.94 0.65
N ARG A 681 -4.44 19.82 -0.47
CA ARG A 681 -3.68 18.60 -0.77
C ARG A 681 -2.46 18.41 0.14
N LEU A 682 -1.83 19.50 0.60
CA LEU A 682 -0.81 19.44 1.63
C LEU A 682 -1.38 18.93 2.97
N THR A 683 -2.59 19.36 3.32
CA THR A 683 -3.33 18.86 4.49
C THR A 683 -3.69 17.38 4.36
N ASP A 684 -4.11 16.95 3.17
CA ASP A 684 -4.33 15.53 2.86
C ASP A 684 -3.05 14.72 3.04
N TYR A 685 -1.90 15.24 2.59
CA TYR A 685 -0.61 14.56 2.73
C TYR A 685 -0.19 14.43 4.19
N LYS A 686 -0.28 15.52 4.98
CA LYS A 686 -0.08 15.48 6.44
C LYS A 686 -0.98 14.43 7.10
N SER A 687 -2.26 14.41 6.74
CA SER A 687 -3.23 13.45 7.26
C SER A 687 -2.85 12.00 6.90
N ALA A 688 -2.38 11.75 5.68
CA ALA A 688 -1.93 10.43 5.25
C ALA A 688 -0.71 9.95 6.06
N LEU A 689 0.22 10.84 6.39
CA LEU A 689 1.38 10.52 7.24
C LEU A 689 0.94 10.18 8.67
N MET A 690 0.02 10.94 9.25
CA MET A 690 -0.51 10.70 10.60
C MET A 690 -1.30 9.38 10.71
N LEU A 691 -1.94 8.94 9.62
CA LEU A 691 -2.75 7.72 9.57
C LEU A 691 -1.93 6.43 9.34
N ARG A 692 -0.60 6.47 9.29
CA ARG A 692 0.22 5.25 9.15
C ARG A 692 0.31 4.49 10.47
N ASP A 693 0.34 3.17 10.43
CA ASP A 693 0.62 2.36 11.65
C ASP A 693 2.10 2.36 12.02
N VAL A 694 2.96 2.41 11.00
CA VAL A 694 4.40 2.54 11.15
C VAL A 694 4.74 4.03 11.26
N GLN A 695 5.18 4.44 12.44
CA GLN A 695 5.52 5.84 12.76
C GLN A 695 7.04 6.08 12.82
N SER A 696 7.87 5.03 12.79
CA SER A 696 9.34 5.10 12.76
C SER A 696 9.86 5.50 11.38
N ILE A 697 9.34 6.61 10.85
CA ILE A 697 9.71 7.18 9.55
C ILE A 697 10.61 8.38 9.82
N TYR A 698 11.86 8.31 9.36
CA TYR A 698 12.85 9.36 9.55
C TYR A 698 13.10 10.07 8.21
N SER A 699 12.22 11.00 7.83
CA SER A 699 12.33 11.77 6.58
C SER A 699 12.21 13.27 6.85
N ILE A 700 13.25 13.86 7.48
CA ILE A 700 13.25 15.28 7.86
C ILE A 700 13.14 16.19 6.62
N GLY A 701 13.77 15.82 5.50
CA GLY A 701 13.67 16.59 4.25
C GLY A 701 12.23 16.75 3.75
N SER A 702 11.41 15.68 3.84
CA SER A 702 9.99 15.77 3.48
C SER A 702 9.22 16.66 4.46
N THR A 703 9.55 16.60 5.75
CA THR A 703 8.98 17.50 6.76
C THR A 703 9.34 18.96 6.49
N ALA A 704 10.59 19.26 6.14
CA ALA A 704 11.03 20.61 5.78
C ALA A 704 10.25 21.16 4.58
N TRP A 705 10.12 20.36 3.51
CA TRP A 705 9.30 20.71 2.36
C TRP A 705 7.84 20.97 2.74
N ILE A 706 7.24 20.14 3.61
CA ILE A 706 5.87 20.35 4.09
C ILE A 706 5.73 21.70 4.84
N ILE A 707 6.70 22.06 5.67
CA ILE A 707 6.70 23.32 6.43
C ILE A 707 6.82 24.51 5.49
N GLU A 708 7.74 24.46 4.53
CA GLU A 708 7.95 25.51 3.53
C GLU A 708 6.71 25.72 2.65
N GLN A 709 6.15 24.63 2.11
CA GLN A 709 4.95 24.72 1.28
C GLN A 709 3.75 25.23 2.07
N HIS A 710 3.63 24.86 3.35
CA HIS A 710 2.59 25.41 4.20
C HIS A 710 2.75 26.93 4.38
N LYS A 711 3.96 27.42 4.67
CA LYS A 711 4.27 28.86 4.75
C LYS A 711 3.93 29.58 3.44
N THR A 712 4.31 29.00 2.31
CA THR A 712 4.03 29.53 0.96
C THR A 712 2.53 29.63 0.69
N ASN A 713 1.78 28.57 0.98
CA ASN A 713 0.33 28.56 0.82
C ASN A 713 -0.36 29.57 1.76
N GLN A 714 0.07 29.68 3.01
CA GLN A 714 -0.49 30.64 3.97
C GLN A 714 -0.28 32.08 3.51
N LEU A 715 0.90 32.42 2.96
CA LEU A 715 1.16 33.74 2.37
C LEU A 715 0.26 34.00 1.16
N ALA A 716 0.10 33.02 0.26
CA ALA A 716 -0.78 33.14 -0.90
C ALA A 716 -2.27 33.28 -0.54
N LEU A 717 -2.68 32.79 0.63
CA LEU A 717 -4.06 32.80 1.12
C LEU A 717 -4.36 33.93 2.12
N ALA A 718 -3.37 34.74 2.51
CA ALA A 718 -3.50 35.73 3.59
C ALA A 718 -4.60 36.79 3.34
N GLU A 719 -4.77 37.21 2.08
CA GLU A 719 -5.78 38.20 1.67
C GLU A 719 -6.97 37.56 0.92
N VAL A 720 -7.05 36.23 0.93
CA VAL A 720 -8.11 35.50 0.22
C VAL A 720 -9.32 35.34 1.14
N THR A 721 -10.45 35.88 0.71
CA THR A 721 -11.73 35.72 1.42
C THR A 721 -12.05 34.24 1.65
N GLY A 722 -12.41 33.89 2.89
CA GLY A 722 -12.78 32.53 3.25
C GLY A 722 -14.04 32.07 2.53
N ILE A 723 -14.09 30.80 2.12
CA ILE A 723 -15.26 30.27 1.39
C ILE A 723 -16.52 30.28 2.25
N GLU A 724 -16.37 30.20 3.57
CA GLU A 724 -17.48 30.28 4.51
C GLU A 724 -18.33 31.54 4.32
N GLU A 725 -17.72 32.67 3.94
CA GLU A 725 -18.41 33.94 3.70
C GLU A 725 -19.29 33.87 2.44
N TYR A 726 -18.72 33.41 1.32
CA TYR A 726 -19.48 33.25 0.07
C TYR A 726 -20.62 32.25 0.20
N ILE A 727 -20.42 31.14 0.93
CA ILE A 727 -21.48 30.16 1.18
C ILE A 727 -22.55 30.74 2.09
N ALA A 728 -22.17 31.51 3.11
CA ALA A 728 -23.12 32.15 4.02
C ALA A 728 -23.98 33.18 3.28
N ALA A 729 -23.40 33.95 2.36
CA ALA A 729 -24.13 34.89 1.52
C ALA A 729 -25.16 34.18 0.62
N LEU A 730 -24.75 33.11 -0.07
CA LEU A 730 -25.63 32.30 -0.93
C LEU A 730 -26.75 31.63 -0.12
N SER A 731 -26.40 31.04 1.02
CA SER A 731 -27.34 30.30 1.87
C SER A 731 -28.33 31.25 2.55
N SER A 732 -27.88 32.41 3.02
CA SER A 732 -28.75 33.42 3.64
C SER A 732 -29.82 33.91 2.66
N LEU A 733 -29.47 34.14 1.40
CA LEU A 733 -30.42 34.53 0.36
C LEU A 733 -31.51 33.46 0.18
N GLU A 734 -31.12 32.19 0.08
CA GLU A 734 -32.06 31.06 -0.07
C GLU A 734 -32.99 30.92 1.15
N ILE A 735 -32.44 31.06 2.36
CA ILE A 735 -33.20 30.98 3.62
C ILE A 735 -34.23 32.13 3.69
N VAL A 736 -33.81 33.37 3.45
CA VAL A 736 -34.69 34.54 3.48
C VAL A 736 -35.80 34.42 2.44
N GLN A 737 -35.49 34.00 1.22
CA GLN A 737 -36.51 33.76 0.19
C GLN A 737 -37.51 32.68 0.62
N THR A 738 -37.05 31.60 1.24
CA THR A 738 -37.92 30.54 1.76
C THR A 738 -38.84 31.09 2.85
N MET A 739 -38.30 31.81 3.83
CA MET A 739 -39.09 32.40 4.91
C MET A 739 -40.12 33.41 4.39
N LEU A 740 -39.76 34.25 3.41
CA LEU A 740 -40.69 35.19 2.80
C LEU A 740 -41.83 34.49 2.06
N ASN A 741 -41.53 33.39 1.36
CA ASN A 741 -42.56 32.60 0.67
C ASN A 741 -43.49 31.90 1.67
N ASP A 742 -42.97 31.39 2.78
CA ASP A 742 -43.78 30.77 3.84
C ASP A 742 -44.69 31.81 4.52
N ILE A 743 -44.21 33.04 4.74
CA ILE A 743 -45.02 34.16 5.25
C ILE A 743 -46.12 34.57 4.25
N GLN A 744 -45.87 34.46 2.94
CA GLN A 744 -46.89 34.74 1.92
C GLN A 744 -47.90 33.60 1.73
N ALA A 745 -47.53 32.37 2.09
CA ALA A 745 -48.39 31.20 1.99
C ALA A 745 -49.27 30.96 3.23
N ALA A 746 -48.84 31.48 4.40
CA ALA A 746 -49.60 31.52 5.65
C ALA A 746 -50.56 32.71 5.68
#